data_AF-A0A1N6UCH5-F1
#
_entry.id   AF-A0A1N6UCH5-F1
#
_cell.length_a   1.000
_cell.length_b   1.000
_cell.length_c   1.000
_cell.angle_alpha   90.00
_cell.angle_beta   90.00
_cell.angle_gamma   90.00
#
_symmetry.space_group_name_H-M   'P 1'
#
loop_
_entity.id
_entity.type
_entity.pdbx_description
1 polymer ?
#
loop_
_entity_poly.entity_id
_entity_poly.type
_entity_poly.pdbx_seq_one_letter_code
_entity_poly.pdbx_strand_id
1 'polypeptide(L)'
;MPKRTDIKSILVIGSGPIVIGQAAEFDYAGTQACLALKEEGYRVILVNSNPATIMTDTEIADAVYIEPITLEFVRRIIQKERPDAVLPTLGGQTGLNMAVELSNAGVLDEYNVKVLGTKLSAIEQAEDRDLFRTLMNDLNEPVPDSEIIHTLQEAKDFVEQIGYPVIVRPAYTLGGTGGGICENDEELIETVTNGLKQSPVTQCLLEKSIAGFKEIEYEVMRDSKDNAIVVCNMENIDPVGVHTGDSIVVAPSQTLTDREYQMLRNTSLKIIRALGIEGGCNVQLALDPHSFQYYIIEVNPRVSRSSALASKATGYPIAKLAAKIAVGLTLDEMMNPVTGKTYACFEPALDYIVSKIPRWPFDKFEHANRTLGTQMKATGEVMAIGRTFEESMLKAVRSLESGVYHLSLDDLADKDDAFLEKRIRKAGDERLFYLGEALRRGITIETIHEWSQIDLFFLKKFENIVKYETEVENNPFNTDVVKKAKQLGFADKTIAKAWGKTEKEVYDWRKKNGIIPVFKTVDTCAAEFESETPYYYGTYEDENESIVTDRKSVVVLGSGPIRIGQGVEFDYATVHSVWALREAGYEAIIVNNNPETVSTDFSISDKLYFEPLTIEDVMHIIDLEQPEGVIVQFGGQTAINLADQLVAHGVKILGTSLEDVDRAENRDKFEQALQELKVPQPLGRTAFSVEAAVDIANSIGYPVLVRPSYVLGGRAMEIVYKEAELLQYMQNAVKVNPEHPVLIDRYLTGKEIEVDAISDGTDVVIPGIMEHIERAGVHSGDSIAVYPPQKLTEDQKAKIIEYTTKLAKGLNIIGLLNIQYVISKGEVFVIEVNPRSSRTVPFLSKITNVPMANIATKAIMGQSLQEMGYQSGLVPEKEGVYVKVPVFSFAKLRRVDTTLGPEMKSTGEVMGKDSTVEKALYKGLVASGMKIPTKGAVLLTVADKDKDEALVIAKRFHNIGFQLLATHGTANLIRETGVPVQTVAKIGAKGPDMLDVIRGGEAQFIINTLTKGKQPARDGFRIRRESVENGIPCLTSLDTATAILEVLESMIFNAEAMPKAALEAVHS
;
A
#
# COMPACT_ATOMS: atom_id res chain seq x y z
N MET A 1 6.49 0.45 -42.24
CA MET A 1 5.46 0.63 -41.20
C MET A 1 6.18 0.67 -39.87
N PRO A 2 5.88 1.64 -39.00
CA PRO A 2 6.62 1.87 -37.77
C PRO A 2 6.41 0.76 -36.72
N LYS A 3 5.17 0.26 -36.61
CA LYS A 3 4.85 -0.90 -35.78
C LYS A 3 5.61 -2.17 -36.19
N ARG A 4 6.21 -2.85 -35.21
CA ARG A 4 6.99 -4.07 -35.39
C ARG A 4 6.12 -5.26 -35.81
N THR A 5 6.39 -5.80 -37.01
CA THR A 5 5.70 -6.99 -37.52
C THR A 5 6.47 -8.29 -37.29
N ASP A 6 7.69 -8.20 -36.75
CA ASP A 6 8.53 -9.34 -36.40
C ASP A 6 8.18 -9.96 -35.03
N ILE A 7 7.25 -9.34 -34.29
CA ILE A 7 6.74 -9.77 -33.00
C ILE A 7 5.23 -9.99 -33.13
N LYS A 8 4.73 -11.04 -32.49
CA LYS A 8 3.31 -11.37 -32.39
C LYS A 8 2.86 -11.55 -30.96
N SER A 9 3.73 -12.04 -30.08
CA SER A 9 3.43 -12.26 -28.66
C SER A 9 4.42 -11.56 -27.73
N ILE A 10 3.90 -10.93 -26.68
CA ILE A 10 4.69 -10.14 -25.72
C ILE A 10 4.38 -10.61 -24.30
N LEU A 11 5.41 -10.95 -23.54
CA LEU A 11 5.33 -11.20 -22.10
C LEU A 11 5.52 -9.89 -21.33
N VAL A 12 4.49 -9.42 -20.65
CA VAL A 12 4.54 -8.30 -19.72
C VAL A 12 4.82 -8.85 -18.31
N ILE A 13 5.81 -8.29 -17.63
CA ILE A 13 6.13 -8.66 -16.24
C ILE A 13 5.52 -7.61 -15.30
N GLY A 14 4.62 -8.04 -14.42
CA GLY A 14 4.03 -7.21 -13.37
C GLY A 14 4.96 -6.97 -12.19
N SER A 15 4.50 -6.21 -11.20
CA SER A 15 5.28 -5.86 -10.00
C SER A 15 5.25 -6.92 -8.89
N GLY A 16 4.23 -7.77 -8.88
CA GLY A 16 3.96 -8.67 -7.74
C GLY A 16 3.12 -7.97 -6.67
N PRO A 17 3.27 -8.35 -5.39
CA PRO A 17 2.47 -7.78 -4.30
C PRO A 17 2.79 -6.32 -4.00
N ILE A 18 1.81 -5.63 -3.42
CA ILE A 18 1.96 -4.27 -2.89
C ILE A 18 2.87 -4.26 -1.66
N VAL A 19 3.95 -3.49 -1.72
CA VAL A 19 4.91 -3.26 -0.64
C VAL A 19 5.30 -1.79 -0.55
N ILE A 20 5.80 -1.34 0.61
CA ILE A 20 6.33 0.03 0.74
C ILE A 20 7.46 0.25 -0.28
N GLY A 21 7.25 1.23 -1.17
CA GLY A 21 8.15 1.54 -2.29
C GLY A 21 7.71 1.01 -3.65
N GLN A 22 6.76 0.06 -3.70
CA GLN A 22 6.25 -0.53 -4.93
C GLN A 22 4.77 -0.90 -4.74
N ALA A 23 3.87 0.02 -5.11
CA ALA A 23 2.46 -0.07 -4.79
C ALA A 23 1.57 -0.15 -6.05
N ALA A 24 0.41 0.52 -6.05
CA ALA A 24 -0.62 0.34 -7.07
C ALA A 24 -0.27 1.01 -8.40
N GLU A 25 0.74 1.87 -8.43
CA GLU A 25 1.19 2.58 -9.64
C GLU A 25 1.51 1.60 -10.80
N PHE A 26 1.92 0.38 -10.47
CA PHE A 26 2.26 -0.67 -11.44
C PHE A 26 1.06 -1.51 -11.89
N ASP A 27 -0.03 -1.56 -11.12
CA ASP A 27 -1.30 -2.08 -11.63
C ASP A 27 -1.89 -1.12 -12.66
N TYR A 28 -1.88 0.18 -12.36
CA TYR A 28 -2.26 1.22 -13.31
C TYR A 28 -1.41 1.16 -14.59
N ALA A 29 -0.08 1.19 -14.46
CA ALA A 29 0.82 1.16 -15.62
C ALA A 29 0.72 -0.17 -16.40
N GLY A 30 0.63 -1.29 -15.69
CA GLY A 30 0.49 -2.62 -16.30
C GLY A 30 -0.82 -2.78 -17.05
N THR A 31 -1.93 -2.31 -16.49
CA THR A 31 -3.26 -2.32 -17.13
C THR A 31 -3.24 -1.49 -18.42
N GLN A 32 -2.76 -0.24 -18.34
CA GLN A 32 -2.63 0.64 -19.51
C GLN A 32 -1.80 0.02 -20.63
N ALA A 33 -0.66 -0.59 -20.28
CA ALA A 33 0.21 -1.21 -21.26
C ALA A 33 -0.39 -2.45 -21.91
N CYS A 34 -1.01 -3.35 -21.13
CA CYS A 34 -1.68 -4.54 -21.67
C CYS A 34 -2.77 -4.13 -22.66
N LEU A 35 -3.61 -3.15 -22.30
CA LEU A 35 -4.64 -2.62 -23.20
C LEU A 35 -4.04 -1.97 -24.45
N ALA A 36 -2.97 -1.19 -24.32
CA ALA A 36 -2.29 -0.57 -25.44
C ALA A 36 -1.73 -1.60 -26.45
N LEU A 37 -1.10 -2.67 -25.94
CA LEU A 37 -0.54 -3.72 -26.78
C LEU A 37 -1.64 -4.53 -27.49
N LYS A 38 -2.77 -4.78 -26.82
CA LYS A 38 -3.95 -5.42 -27.42
C LYS A 38 -4.63 -4.54 -28.47
N GLU A 39 -4.72 -3.24 -28.23
CA GLU A 39 -5.21 -2.26 -29.22
C GLU A 39 -4.34 -2.31 -30.49
N GLU A 40 -3.02 -2.47 -30.32
CA GLU A 40 -2.09 -2.74 -31.39
C GLU A 40 -2.07 -4.22 -31.84
N GLY A 41 -3.06 -5.04 -31.49
CA GLY A 41 -3.23 -6.39 -32.04
C GLY A 41 -2.10 -7.40 -31.72
N TYR A 42 -1.31 -7.18 -30.68
CA TYR A 42 -0.38 -8.18 -30.16
C TYR A 42 -1.09 -9.16 -29.24
N ARG A 43 -0.59 -10.40 -29.19
CA ARG A 43 -0.95 -11.35 -28.14
C ARG A 43 -0.21 -11.00 -26.87
N VAL A 44 -0.92 -10.62 -25.82
CA VAL A 44 -0.34 -10.21 -24.54
C VAL A 44 -0.40 -11.37 -23.55
N ILE A 45 0.77 -11.74 -23.04
CA ILE A 45 0.93 -12.68 -21.92
C ILE A 45 1.33 -11.84 -20.72
N LEU A 46 0.66 -11.99 -19.59
CA LEU A 46 0.98 -11.28 -18.36
C LEU A 46 1.36 -12.25 -17.26
N VAL A 47 2.41 -11.93 -16.49
CA VAL A 47 2.70 -12.58 -15.20
C VAL A 47 2.67 -11.57 -14.06
N ASN A 48 1.81 -11.80 -13.06
CA ASN A 48 1.77 -11.02 -11.82
C ASN A 48 1.19 -11.88 -10.70
N SER A 49 1.86 -11.99 -9.55
CA SER A 49 1.40 -12.81 -8.43
C SER A 49 0.28 -12.18 -7.60
N ASN A 50 -0.02 -10.90 -7.78
CA ASN A 50 -1.04 -10.18 -7.02
C ASN A 50 -2.45 -10.35 -7.63
N PRO A 51 -3.38 -11.06 -6.95
CA PRO A 51 -4.72 -11.33 -7.47
C PRO A 51 -5.67 -10.12 -7.40
N ALA A 52 -5.30 -9.06 -6.68
CA ALA A 52 -6.14 -7.89 -6.46
C ALA A 52 -6.02 -6.81 -7.55
N THR A 53 -5.26 -7.09 -8.61
CA THR A 53 -4.91 -6.11 -9.63
C THR A 53 -5.83 -6.20 -10.83
N ILE A 54 -6.24 -5.06 -11.39
CA ILE A 54 -7.04 -5.02 -12.62
C ILE A 54 -6.26 -5.63 -13.79
N MET A 55 -4.94 -5.46 -13.84
CA MET A 55 -4.12 -6.03 -14.91
C MET A 55 -4.25 -7.57 -15.01
N THR A 56 -4.59 -8.25 -13.90
CA THR A 56 -4.79 -9.71 -13.87
C THR A 56 -6.21 -10.16 -14.24
N ASP A 57 -7.09 -9.25 -14.64
CA ASP A 57 -8.37 -9.59 -15.23
C ASP A 57 -8.17 -10.31 -16.57
N THR A 58 -8.92 -11.38 -16.78
CA THR A 58 -8.80 -12.20 -17.99
C THR A 58 -9.17 -11.46 -19.28
N GLU A 59 -9.80 -10.28 -19.16
CA GLU A 59 -10.12 -9.41 -20.30
C GLU A 59 -8.96 -8.49 -20.70
N ILE A 60 -8.00 -8.25 -19.79
CA ILE A 60 -6.91 -7.28 -19.98
C ILE A 60 -5.74 -7.86 -20.78
N ALA A 61 -5.47 -9.17 -20.67
CA ALA A 61 -4.43 -9.87 -21.44
C ALA A 61 -4.98 -11.18 -22.05
N ASP A 62 -4.36 -11.70 -23.10
CA ASP A 62 -4.78 -12.97 -23.74
C ASP A 62 -4.41 -14.21 -22.92
N ALA A 63 -3.35 -14.11 -22.11
CA ALA A 63 -2.96 -15.14 -21.16
C ALA A 63 -2.48 -14.49 -19.86
N VAL A 64 -3.18 -14.74 -18.75
CA VAL A 64 -2.82 -14.22 -17.42
C VAL A 64 -2.26 -15.35 -16.55
N TYR A 65 -1.09 -15.11 -15.97
CA TYR A 65 -0.42 -15.98 -15.02
C TYR A 65 -0.34 -15.31 -13.66
N ILE A 66 -1.15 -15.80 -12.72
CA ILE A 66 -1.01 -15.48 -11.30
C ILE A 66 -0.06 -16.49 -10.66
N GLU A 67 1.23 -16.25 -10.84
CA GLU A 67 2.34 -17.13 -10.44
C GLU A 67 3.48 -16.31 -9.82
N PRO A 68 4.37 -16.93 -9.01
CA PRO A 68 5.51 -16.23 -8.45
C PRO A 68 6.40 -15.63 -9.55
N ILE A 69 6.80 -14.37 -9.38
CA ILE A 69 7.75 -13.71 -10.30
C ILE A 69 9.17 -14.09 -9.86
N THR A 70 9.56 -15.33 -10.13
CA THR A 70 10.92 -15.84 -9.92
C THR A 70 11.42 -16.52 -11.18
N LEU A 71 12.75 -16.62 -11.31
CA LEU A 71 13.40 -17.24 -12.46
C LEU A 71 12.81 -18.61 -12.81
N GLU A 72 12.53 -19.45 -11.81
CA GLU A 72 11.97 -20.78 -12.03
C GLU A 72 10.59 -20.74 -12.70
N PHE A 73 9.67 -19.93 -12.17
CA PHE A 73 8.30 -19.88 -12.66
C PHE A 73 8.18 -19.10 -13.97
N VAL A 74 8.87 -17.98 -14.11
CA VAL A 74 8.86 -17.18 -15.34
C VAL A 74 9.50 -17.95 -16.49
N ARG A 75 10.57 -18.73 -16.24
CA ARG A 75 11.13 -19.66 -17.24
C ARG A 75 10.09 -20.68 -17.74
N ARG A 76 9.29 -21.26 -16.84
CA ARG A 76 8.22 -22.21 -17.21
C ARG A 76 7.16 -21.55 -18.07
N ILE A 77 6.79 -20.30 -17.76
CA ILE A 77 5.85 -19.52 -18.58
C ILE A 77 6.42 -19.27 -19.97
N ILE A 78 7.67 -18.81 -20.08
CA ILE A 78 8.35 -18.60 -21.37
C ILE A 78 8.41 -19.91 -22.17
N GLN A 79 8.74 -21.02 -21.52
CA GLN A 79 8.81 -22.33 -22.18
C GLN A 79 7.47 -22.78 -22.75
N LYS A 80 6.38 -22.51 -22.03
CA LYS A 80 5.01 -22.87 -22.42
C LYS A 80 4.45 -21.93 -23.49
N GLU A 81 4.58 -20.62 -23.28
CA GLU A 81 3.92 -19.59 -24.07
C GLU A 81 4.71 -19.16 -25.30
N ARG A 82 6.03 -19.37 -25.29
CA ARG A 82 6.96 -18.98 -26.37
C ARG A 82 6.74 -17.53 -26.82
N PRO A 83 6.84 -16.54 -25.91
CA PRO A 83 6.73 -15.13 -26.29
C PRO A 83 7.84 -14.74 -27.25
N ASP A 84 7.53 -13.92 -28.26
CA ASP A 84 8.57 -13.35 -29.16
C ASP A 84 9.39 -12.29 -28.43
N ALA A 85 8.79 -11.62 -27.44
CA ALA A 85 9.43 -10.56 -26.70
C ALA A 85 8.94 -10.44 -25.25
N VAL A 86 9.72 -9.74 -24.41
CA VAL A 86 9.41 -9.42 -23.01
C VAL A 86 9.46 -7.92 -22.80
N LEU A 87 8.51 -7.37 -22.04
CA LEU A 87 8.42 -5.96 -21.65
C LEU A 87 8.55 -5.85 -20.12
N PRO A 88 9.75 -5.54 -19.59
CA PRO A 88 10.01 -5.54 -18.15
C PRO A 88 9.87 -4.17 -17.48
N THR A 89 9.65 -3.09 -18.23
CA THR A 89 9.72 -1.70 -17.76
C THR A 89 8.45 -1.20 -17.06
N LEU A 90 7.48 -2.09 -16.83
CA LEU A 90 6.16 -1.78 -16.27
C LEU A 90 5.91 -2.42 -14.89
N GLY A 91 6.78 -3.34 -14.48
CA GLY A 91 6.66 -4.11 -13.23
C GLY A 91 7.55 -3.58 -12.10
N GLY A 92 7.90 -2.29 -12.11
CA GLY A 92 8.81 -1.72 -11.13
C GLY A 92 10.19 -2.39 -11.12
N GLN A 93 10.78 -2.51 -9.93
CA GLN A 93 12.09 -3.15 -9.79
C GLN A 93 12.00 -4.67 -10.02
N THR A 94 10.88 -5.29 -9.64
CA THR A 94 10.64 -6.71 -9.86
C THR A 94 10.77 -7.07 -11.35
N GLY A 95 10.18 -6.26 -12.22
CA GLY A 95 10.22 -6.46 -13.68
C GLY A 95 11.64 -6.38 -14.25
N LEU A 96 12.39 -5.34 -13.88
CA LEU A 96 13.78 -5.15 -14.33
C LEU A 96 14.71 -6.27 -13.84
N ASN A 97 14.66 -6.58 -12.55
CA ASN A 97 15.47 -7.64 -11.95
C ASN A 97 15.20 -8.99 -12.63
N MET A 98 13.93 -9.30 -12.91
CA MET A 98 13.57 -10.54 -13.58
C MET A 98 14.11 -10.61 -15.01
N ALA A 99 14.11 -9.50 -15.76
CA ALA A 99 14.70 -9.48 -17.09
C ALA A 99 16.22 -9.75 -17.07
N VAL A 100 16.93 -9.15 -16.10
CA VAL A 100 18.37 -9.38 -15.90
C VAL A 100 18.63 -10.82 -15.46
N GLU A 101 17.86 -11.36 -14.51
CA GLU A 101 17.98 -12.77 -14.07
C GLU A 101 17.73 -13.76 -15.21
N LEU A 102 16.71 -13.53 -16.05
CA LEU A 102 16.42 -14.35 -17.23
C LEU A 102 17.54 -14.31 -18.27
N SER A 103 18.13 -13.13 -18.48
CA SER A 103 19.29 -12.94 -19.35
C SER A 103 20.52 -13.71 -18.84
N ASN A 104 20.87 -13.50 -17.56
CA ASN A 104 22.01 -14.14 -16.92
C ASN A 104 21.88 -15.68 -16.87
N ALA A 105 20.66 -16.18 -16.77
CA ALA A 105 20.37 -17.61 -16.82
C ALA A 105 20.36 -18.19 -18.25
N GLY A 106 20.55 -17.36 -19.29
CA GLY A 106 20.53 -17.75 -20.70
C GLY A 106 19.13 -18.10 -21.23
N VAL A 107 18.07 -17.78 -20.50
CA VAL A 107 16.69 -18.15 -20.86
C VAL A 107 16.21 -17.31 -22.05
N LEU A 108 16.52 -16.01 -22.09
CA LEU A 108 16.11 -15.16 -23.20
C LEU A 108 16.71 -15.64 -24.54
N ASP A 109 17.99 -16.04 -24.52
CA ASP A 109 18.68 -16.60 -25.68
C ASP A 109 18.17 -18.00 -26.05
N GLU A 110 17.99 -18.90 -25.07
CA GLU A 110 17.47 -20.26 -25.27
C GLU A 110 16.11 -20.27 -25.99
N TYR A 111 15.26 -19.28 -25.70
CA TYR A 111 13.91 -19.17 -26.25
C TYR A 111 13.76 -18.08 -27.32
N ASN A 112 14.85 -17.39 -27.68
CA ASN A 112 14.87 -16.27 -28.65
C ASN A 112 13.85 -15.15 -28.32
N VAL A 113 13.78 -14.78 -27.04
CA VAL A 113 12.89 -13.74 -26.53
C VAL A 113 13.60 -12.39 -26.54
N LYS A 114 13.08 -11.42 -27.30
CA LYS A 114 13.65 -10.06 -27.38
C LYS A 114 13.22 -9.21 -26.19
N VAL A 115 14.09 -8.36 -25.67
CA VAL A 115 13.70 -7.34 -24.67
C VAL A 115 13.17 -6.09 -25.38
N LEU A 116 12.00 -5.61 -24.99
CA LEU A 116 11.36 -4.40 -25.51
C LEU A 116 11.48 -3.21 -24.55
N GLY A 117 11.38 -2.00 -25.12
CA GLY A 117 11.55 -0.76 -24.39
C GLY A 117 13.02 -0.54 -24.03
N THR A 118 13.32 -0.43 -22.74
CA THR A 118 14.68 -0.27 -22.24
C THR A 118 15.51 -1.54 -22.46
N LYS A 119 16.67 -1.41 -23.11
CA LYS A 119 17.63 -2.50 -23.32
C LYS A 119 18.29 -2.92 -22.00
N LEU A 120 18.67 -4.20 -21.87
CA LEU A 120 19.37 -4.73 -20.69
C LEU A 120 20.63 -3.94 -20.33
N SER A 121 21.44 -3.57 -21.32
CA SER A 121 22.64 -2.75 -21.07
C SER A 121 22.32 -1.38 -20.47
N ALA A 122 21.19 -0.78 -20.83
CA ALA A 122 20.75 0.49 -20.29
C ALA A 122 20.18 0.34 -18.88
N ILE A 123 19.50 -0.77 -18.60
CA ILE A 123 19.05 -1.14 -17.25
C ILE A 123 20.27 -1.30 -16.33
N GLU A 124 21.26 -2.10 -16.74
CA GLU A 124 22.49 -2.32 -15.97
C GLU A 124 23.27 -1.01 -15.76
N GLN A 125 23.41 -0.18 -16.79
CA GLN A 125 24.10 1.11 -16.68
C GLN A 125 23.41 2.11 -15.74
N ALA A 126 22.08 2.09 -15.64
CA ALA A 126 21.33 2.99 -14.77
C ALA A 126 21.26 2.49 -13.32
N GLU A 127 21.15 1.17 -13.12
CA GLU A 127 20.98 0.55 -11.79
C GLU A 127 22.32 0.29 -11.08
N ASP A 128 23.39 0.02 -11.83
CA ASP A 128 24.75 -0.11 -11.27
C ASP A 128 25.38 1.28 -11.06
N ARG A 129 25.73 1.58 -9.81
CA ARG A 129 26.24 2.90 -9.42
C ARG A 129 27.57 3.27 -10.09
N ASP A 130 28.46 2.31 -10.32
CA ASP A 130 29.77 2.58 -10.91
C ASP A 130 29.65 2.76 -12.43
N LEU A 131 28.80 1.97 -13.09
CA LEU A 131 28.46 2.18 -14.51
C LEU A 131 27.75 3.52 -14.71
N PHE A 132 26.81 3.87 -13.83
CA PHE A 132 26.10 5.14 -13.88
C PHE A 132 27.07 6.32 -13.69
N ARG A 133 27.94 6.27 -12.68
CA ARG A 133 28.97 7.30 -12.45
C ARG A 133 29.88 7.45 -13.66
N THR A 134 30.32 6.34 -14.26
CA THR A 134 31.15 6.35 -15.47
C THR A 134 30.43 7.03 -16.62
N LEU A 135 29.16 6.70 -16.85
CA LEU A 135 28.35 7.35 -17.88
C LEU A 135 28.20 8.86 -17.63
N MET A 136 27.93 9.27 -16.39
CA MET A 136 27.80 10.70 -16.06
C MET A 136 29.13 11.45 -16.28
N ASN A 137 30.26 10.84 -15.93
CA ASN A 137 31.59 11.40 -16.22
C ASN A 137 31.84 11.54 -17.72
N ASP A 138 31.48 10.53 -18.53
CA ASP A 138 31.60 10.58 -19.99
C ASP A 138 30.73 11.69 -20.60
N LEU A 139 29.55 11.92 -19.99
CA LEU A 139 28.64 13.00 -20.37
C LEU A 139 29.09 14.37 -19.83
N ASN A 140 30.10 14.45 -18.95
CA ASN A 140 30.45 15.64 -18.17
C ASN A 140 29.26 16.20 -17.38
N GLU A 141 28.47 15.31 -16.79
CA GLU A 141 27.37 15.67 -15.90
C GLU A 141 27.76 15.41 -14.43
N PRO A 142 27.41 16.31 -13.49
CA PRO A 142 27.84 16.21 -12.11
C PRO A 142 27.06 15.14 -11.35
N VAL A 143 27.78 14.28 -10.64
CA VAL A 143 27.25 13.37 -9.60
C VAL A 143 28.00 13.64 -8.29
N PRO A 144 27.39 13.36 -7.12
CA PRO A 144 28.10 13.56 -5.86
C PRO A 144 29.40 12.76 -5.81
N ASP A 145 30.50 13.40 -5.40
CA ASP A 145 31.76 12.73 -5.17
C ASP A 145 31.58 11.63 -4.13
N SER A 146 32.16 10.46 -4.34
CA SER A 146 32.01 9.33 -3.42
C SER A 146 33.14 8.32 -3.53
N GLU A 147 33.48 7.66 -2.43
CA GLU A 147 34.55 6.66 -2.37
C GLU A 147 34.15 5.48 -1.46
N ILE A 148 34.55 4.27 -1.87
CA ILE A 148 34.38 3.07 -1.05
C ILE A 148 35.58 2.98 -0.09
N ILE A 149 35.29 2.94 1.20
CA ILE A 149 36.26 2.86 2.27
C ILE A 149 36.14 1.55 3.07
N HIS A 150 37.26 1.10 3.60
CA HIS A 150 37.41 -0.08 4.47
C HIS A 150 38.07 0.29 5.81
N THR A 151 38.66 1.48 5.89
CA THR A 151 39.32 1.98 7.10
C THR A 151 38.91 3.41 7.42
N LEU A 152 39.05 3.80 8.69
CA LEU A 152 38.81 5.19 9.12
C LEU A 152 39.80 6.17 8.48
N GLN A 153 41.01 5.73 8.08
CA GLN A 153 41.98 6.60 7.44
C GLN A 153 41.53 6.99 6.03
N GLU A 154 41.07 6.01 5.23
CA GLU A 154 40.49 6.27 3.91
C GLU A 154 39.32 7.26 3.99
N ALA A 155 38.53 7.20 5.07
CA ALA A 155 37.47 8.17 5.32
C ALA A 155 37.97 9.61 5.49
N LYS A 156 39.06 9.78 6.25
CA LYS A 156 39.67 11.10 6.49
C LYS A 156 40.31 11.65 5.23
N ASP A 157 40.97 10.79 4.46
CA ASP A 157 41.62 11.18 3.21
C ASP A 157 40.58 11.70 2.20
N PHE A 158 39.41 11.05 2.10
CA PHE A 158 38.30 11.52 1.27
C PHE A 158 37.76 12.89 1.72
N VAL A 159 37.55 13.08 3.03
CA VAL A 159 37.04 14.34 3.57
C VAL A 159 38.05 15.49 3.43
N GLU A 160 39.35 15.23 3.53
CA GLU A 160 40.38 16.25 3.30
C GLU A 160 40.33 16.79 1.86
N GLN A 161 39.89 15.96 0.91
CA GLN A 161 39.73 16.36 -0.50
C GLN A 161 38.40 17.07 -0.78
N ILE A 162 37.29 16.55 -0.24
CA ILE A 162 35.92 16.96 -0.63
C ILE A 162 35.29 17.96 0.36
N GLY A 163 35.69 17.92 1.63
CA GLY A 163 35.11 18.69 2.72
C GLY A 163 33.80 18.11 3.28
N TYR A 164 33.35 18.66 4.41
CA TYR A 164 32.08 18.34 5.05
C TYR A 164 30.91 19.18 4.48
N PRO A 165 29.65 18.72 4.62
CA PRO A 165 29.24 17.44 5.21
C PRO A 165 29.36 16.24 4.25
N VAL A 166 29.59 15.04 4.80
CA VAL A 166 29.63 13.77 4.06
C VAL A 166 28.63 12.77 4.61
N ILE A 167 28.18 11.85 3.76
CA ILE A 167 27.27 10.75 4.12
C ILE A 167 28.07 9.46 4.17
N VAL A 168 27.97 8.74 5.29
CA VAL A 168 28.53 7.41 5.48
C VAL A 168 27.42 6.37 5.32
N ARG A 169 27.59 5.43 4.39
CA ARG A 169 26.64 4.34 4.14
C ARG A 169 27.36 2.98 4.23
N PRO A 170 27.16 2.21 5.30
CA PRO A 170 27.75 0.88 5.41
C PRO A 170 27.23 -0.07 4.34
N ALA A 171 28.12 -0.90 3.81
CA ALA A 171 27.76 -1.90 2.81
C ALA A 171 26.94 -3.02 3.44
N TYR A 172 25.97 -3.55 2.69
CA TYR A 172 25.12 -4.68 3.10
C TYR A 172 24.36 -4.47 4.42
N THR A 173 24.08 -3.22 4.81
CA THR A 173 23.19 -2.92 5.94
C THR A 173 21.87 -2.31 5.45
N LEU A 174 20.76 -2.61 6.15
CA LEU A 174 19.43 -2.11 5.75
C LEU A 174 19.05 -0.81 6.47
N GLY A 175 18.43 0.12 5.73
CA GLY A 175 17.88 1.37 6.24
C GLY A 175 18.91 2.40 6.71
N GLY A 176 20.18 2.24 6.34
CA GLY A 176 21.28 3.08 6.82
C GLY A 176 21.74 2.73 8.25
N THR A 177 21.64 1.46 8.67
CA THR A 177 22.15 1.03 9.98
C THR A 177 23.67 1.20 10.01
N GLY A 178 24.18 1.91 11.01
CA GLY A 178 25.60 2.23 11.14
C GLY A 178 26.08 3.38 10.24
N GLY A 179 25.18 3.96 9.44
CA GLY A 179 25.47 5.14 8.60
C GLY A 179 24.90 6.41 9.19
N GLY A 180 25.24 7.54 8.57
CA GLY A 180 24.85 8.87 9.04
C GLY A 180 25.45 9.99 8.18
N ILE A 181 24.96 11.21 8.40
CA ILE A 181 25.60 12.42 7.88
C ILE A 181 26.61 12.85 8.94
N CYS A 182 27.81 13.18 8.51
CA CYS A 182 28.88 13.70 9.35
C CYS A 182 29.17 15.14 8.93
N GLU A 183 29.07 16.07 9.88
CA GLU A 183 29.35 17.49 9.67
C GLU A 183 30.76 17.87 10.17
N ASN A 184 31.41 16.97 10.91
CA ASN A 184 32.72 17.20 11.53
C ASN A 184 33.47 15.88 11.77
N ASP A 185 34.75 16.00 12.18
CA ASP A 185 35.65 14.87 12.43
C ASP A 185 35.20 13.95 13.56
N GLU A 186 34.56 14.46 14.61
CA GLU A 186 34.09 13.64 15.72
C GLU A 186 32.97 12.69 15.25
N GLU A 187 32.00 13.24 14.52
CA GLU A 187 30.91 12.47 13.91
C GLU A 187 31.41 11.49 12.85
N LEU A 188 32.41 11.87 12.05
CA LEU A 188 33.02 10.97 11.07
C LEU A 188 33.65 9.76 11.76
N ILE A 189 34.43 9.98 12.82
CA ILE A 189 35.10 8.90 13.56
C ILE A 189 34.07 7.96 14.16
N GLU A 190 33.03 8.48 14.81
CA GLU A 190 31.97 7.66 15.41
C GLU A 190 31.22 6.85 14.35
N THR A 191 30.75 7.53 13.30
CA THR A 191 29.88 6.94 12.29
C THR A 191 30.61 5.92 11.43
N VAL A 192 31.82 6.22 10.97
CA VAL A 192 32.62 5.27 10.16
C VAL A 192 33.05 4.06 10.99
N THR A 193 33.48 4.27 12.24
CA THR A 193 33.90 3.14 13.11
C THR A 193 32.72 2.22 13.40
N ASN A 194 31.55 2.78 13.69
CA ASN A 194 30.34 1.98 13.87
C ASN A 194 29.92 1.34 12.54
N GLY A 195 29.93 2.08 11.44
CA GLY A 195 29.53 1.62 10.12
C GLY A 195 30.34 0.42 9.63
N LEU A 196 31.67 0.50 9.69
CA LEU A 196 32.55 -0.61 9.33
C LEU A 196 32.34 -1.83 10.22
N LYS A 197 32.02 -1.63 11.51
CA LYS A 197 31.71 -2.72 12.44
C LYS A 197 30.36 -3.38 12.17
N GLN A 198 29.36 -2.60 11.74
CA GLN A 198 28.02 -3.10 11.41
C GLN A 198 27.97 -3.76 10.02
N SER A 199 28.83 -3.34 9.09
CA SER A 199 28.94 -3.93 7.76
C SER A 199 29.44 -5.37 7.84
N PRO A 200 28.69 -6.37 7.32
CA PRO A 200 29.13 -7.77 7.26
C PRO A 200 30.46 -7.98 6.52
N VAL A 201 30.79 -7.08 5.59
CA VAL A 201 32.02 -7.11 4.78
C VAL A 201 33.03 -6.03 5.19
N THR A 202 32.80 -5.33 6.30
CA THR A 202 33.67 -4.23 6.79
C THR A 202 33.98 -3.17 5.73
N GLN A 203 32.93 -2.61 5.10
CA GLN A 203 33.02 -1.63 4.02
C GLN A 203 31.96 -0.53 4.22
N CYS A 204 32.27 0.71 3.87
CA CYS A 204 31.33 1.83 3.82
C CYS A 204 31.52 2.62 2.51
N LEU A 205 30.45 3.20 1.98
CA LEU A 205 30.50 4.24 0.96
C LEU A 205 30.48 5.60 1.66
N LEU A 206 31.48 6.44 1.41
CA LEU A 206 31.43 7.87 1.73
C LEU A 206 31.01 8.65 0.50
N GLU A 207 30.16 9.65 0.67
CA GLU A 207 29.62 10.47 -0.42
C GLU A 207 29.47 11.91 0.05
N LYS A 208 29.71 12.89 -0.82
CA LYS A 208 29.43 14.30 -0.52
C LYS A 208 27.95 14.47 -0.20
N SER A 209 27.64 15.09 0.94
CA SER A 209 26.25 15.35 1.28
C SER A 209 25.71 16.51 0.44
N ILE A 210 24.61 16.24 -0.24
CA ILE A 210 23.77 17.23 -0.95
C ILE A 210 22.47 17.48 -0.19
N ALA A 211 22.39 17.08 1.09
CA ALA A 211 21.21 17.28 1.90
C ALA A 211 20.89 18.78 2.06
N GLY A 212 19.62 19.13 1.97
CA GLY A 212 19.16 20.53 1.98
C GLY A 212 19.08 21.19 0.60
N PHE A 213 19.62 20.57 -0.45
CA PHE A 213 19.42 21.06 -1.83
C PHE A 213 17.95 20.88 -2.25
N LYS A 214 17.51 21.61 -3.28
CA LYS A 214 16.19 21.40 -3.89
C LYS A 214 16.21 20.07 -4.62
N GLU A 215 15.21 19.22 -4.41
CA GLU A 215 15.06 17.96 -5.13
C GLU A 215 14.02 18.11 -6.25
N ILE A 216 14.48 17.91 -7.49
CA ILE A 216 13.71 18.13 -8.72
C ILE A 216 13.66 16.83 -9.50
N GLU A 217 12.47 16.47 -9.98
CA GLU A 217 12.26 15.27 -10.78
C GLU A 217 11.75 15.64 -12.18
N TYR A 218 12.23 14.94 -13.20
CA TYR A 218 11.75 15.04 -14.57
C TYR A 218 11.27 13.68 -15.05
N GLU A 219 10.02 13.61 -15.50
CA GLU A 219 9.51 12.48 -16.27
C GLU A 219 9.77 12.76 -17.75
N VAL A 220 10.62 11.93 -18.36
CA VAL A 220 11.05 12.08 -19.74
C VAL A 220 10.64 10.87 -20.56
N MET A 221 10.33 11.09 -21.83
CA MET A 221 10.05 10.03 -22.78
C MET A 221 10.90 10.18 -24.03
N ARG A 222 11.26 9.04 -24.65
CA ARG A 222 12.03 8.98 -25.88
C ARG A 222 11.59 7.83 -26.77
N ASP A 223 11.56 8.05 -28.08
CA ASP A 223 11.26 7.02 -29.08
C ASP A 223 12.47 6.61 -29.93
N SER A 224 12.24 5.68 -30.86
CA SER A 224 13.28 5.13 -31.76
C SER A 224 13.79 6.11 -32.82
N LYS A 225 13.09 7.23 -33.07
CA LYS A 225 13.53 8.34 -33.94
C LYS A 225 14.33 9.41 -33.20
N ASP A 226 14.61 9.20 -31.90
CA ASP A 226 15.25 10.17 -31.01
C ASP A 226 14.42 11.43 -30.72
N ASN A 227 13.10 11.38 -30.97
CA ASN A 227 12.21 12.38 -30.39
C ASN A 227 12.23 12.16 -28.88
N ALA A 228 12.53 13.21 -28.12
CA ALA A 228 12.58 13.14 -26.66
C ALA A 228 11.93 14.38 -26.05
N ILE A 229 11.07 14.17 -25.06
CA ILE A 229 10.20 15.18 -24.44
C ILE A 229 10.24 15.06 -22.92
N VAL A 230 10.01 16.17 -22.22
CA VAL A 230 9.64 16.20 -20.81
C VAL A 230 8.12 16.17 -20.70
N VAL A 231 7.57 15.12 -20.08
CA VAL A 231 6.13 15.02 -19.83
C VAL A 231 5.72 15.84 -18.61
N CYS A 232 6.52 15.79 -17.54
CA CYS A 232 6.24 16.51 -16.31
C CYS A 232 7.53 16.83 -15.59
N ASN A 233 7.53 17.94 -14.86
CA ASN A 233 8.56 18.26 -13.89
C ASN A 233 7.94 18.49 -12.51
N MET A 234 8.60 17.98 -11.48
CA MET A 234 8.11 17.99 -10.11
C MET A 234 9.16 18.61 -9.19
N GLU A 235 8.69 19.39 -8.23
CA GLU A 235 9.53 20.01 -7.20
C GLU A 235 9.11 19.48 -5.83
N ASN A 236 10.07 18.92 -5.11
CA ASN A 236 9.86 18.44 -3.76
C ASN A 236 9.89 19.65 -2.80
N ILE A 237 8.88 19.74 -1.92
CA ILE A 237 8.84 20.75 -0.85
C ILE A 237 9.84 20.37 0.23
N ASP A 238 9.89 19.08 0.59
CA ASP A 238 10.95 18.56 1.45
C ASP A 238 12.26 18.51 0.64
N PRO A 239 13.35 19.11 1.13
CA PRO A 239 14.62 19.14 0.42
C PRO A 239 15.31 17.78 0.45
N VAL A 240 16.37 17.64 -0.36
CA VAL A 240 17.19 16.43 -0.45
C VAL A 240 17.56 15.93 0.95
N GLY A 241 17.33 14.64 1.17
CA GLY A 241 17.49 13.99 2.46
C GLY A 241 16.22 13.28 2.93
N VAL A 242 15.05 13.69 2.42
CA VAL A 242 13.80 12.94 2.48
C VAL A 242 13.55 12.33 1.10
N HIS A 243 13.33 11.02 1.03
CA HIS A 243 13.07 10.33 -0.24
C HIS A 243 11.83 10.90 -0.93
N THR A 244 11.85 11.12 -2.24
CA THR A 244 10.72 11.66 -3.04
C THR A 244 9.35 11.03 -2.74
N GLY A 245 9.30 9.70 -2.64
CA GLY A 245 8.12 8.94 -2.21
C GLY A 245 7.57 9.30 -0.81
N ASP A 246 8.41 9.74 0.13
CA ASP A 246 8.07 10.25 1.46
C ASP A 246 8.04 11.80 1.53
N SER A 247 8.33 12.50 0.43
CA SER A 247 8.29 13.96 0.34
C SER A 247 6.90 14.45 -0.08
N ILE A 248 6.56 15.66 0.37
CA ILE A 248 5.50 16.45 -0.27
C ILE A 248 6.04 16.99 -1.60
N VAL A 249 5.28 16.82 -2.68
CA VAL A 249 5.73 17.15 -4.05
C VAL A 249 4.68 18.00 -4.73
N VAL A 250 5.12 18.96 -5.56
CA VAL A 250 4.23 19.74 -6.43
C VAL A 250 4.61 19.63 -7.90
N ALA A 251 3.61 19.73 -8.77
CA ALA A 251 3.79 19.85 -10.21
C ALA A 251 2.96 21.04 -10.75
N PRO A 252 3.52 21.88 -11.64
CA PRO A 252 4.92 21.89 -12.10
C PRO A 252 5.87 22.42 -11.01
N SER A 253 7.19 22.49 -11.28
CA SER A 253 8.13 23.22 -10.40
C SER A 253 7.73 24.69 -10.25
N GLN A 254 7.90 25.25 -9.06
CA GLN A 254 7.47 26.60 -8.69
C GLN A 254 8.62 27.60 -8.56
N THR A 255 9.81 27.15 -8.18
CA THR A 255 10.91 28.06 -7.77
C THR A 255 12.09 28.10 -8.74
N LEU A 256 11.99 27.40 -9.88
CA LEU A 256 13.02 27.42 -10.91
C LEU A 256 12.83 28.61 -11.85
N THR A 257 13.92 29.32 -12.12
CA THR A 257 13.99 30.22 -13.27
C THR A 257 13.96 29.41 -14.57
N ASP A 258 13.54 30.01 -15.68
CA ASP A 258 13.58 29.33 -16.99
C ASP A 258 14.99 28.82 -17.34
N ARG A 259 16.05 29.51 -16.91
CA ARG A 259 17.43 29.04 -17.11
C ARG A 259 17.73 27.74 -16.36
N GLU A 260 17.35 27.65 -15.08
CA GLU A 260 17.51 26.44 -14.28
C GLU A 260 16.63 25.32 -14.83
N TYR A 261 15.39 25.63 -15.21
CA TYR A 261 14.49 24.68 -15.85
C TYR A 261 15.09 24.10 -17.13
N GLN A 262 15.52 24.94 -18.08
CA GLN A 262 16.11 24.49 -19.34
C GLN A 262 17.43 23.73 -19.13
N MET A 263 18.23 24.11 -18.13
CA MET A 263 19.45 23.38 -17.76
C MET A 263 19.11 21.95 -17.34
N LEU A 264 18.25 21.78 -16.33
CA LEU A 264 17.88 20.47 -15.80
C LEU A 264 17.11 19.64 -16.84
N ARG A 265 16.22 20.27 -17.62
CA ARG A 265 15.53 19.66 -18.77
C ARG A 265 16.53 19.10 -19.79
N ASN A 266 17.50 19.90 -20.22
CA ASN A 266 18.48 19.47 -21.21
C ASN A 266 19.36 18.33 -20.68
N THR A 267 19.75 18.37 -19.40
CA THR A 267 20.45 17.27 -18.73
C THR A 267 19.61 16.00 -18.74
N SER A 268 18.34 16.03 -18.33
CA SER A 268 17.43 14.87 -18.34
C SER A 268 17.28 14.27 -19.74
N LEU A 269 17.11 15.13 -20.75
CA LEU A 269 17.00 14.72 -22.15
C LEU A 269 18.34 14.20 -22.74
N LYS A 270 19.48 14.60 -22.20
CA LYS A 270 20.80 14.09 -22.58
C LYS A 270 21.04 12.71 -21.99
N ILE A 271 20.65 12.49 -20.73
CA ILE A 271 20.84 11.21 -20.05
C ILE A 271 19.97 10.11 -20.69
N ILE A 272 18.69 10.37 -20.93
CA ILE A 272 17.79 9.38 -21.58
C ILE A 272 18.31 8.96 -22.97
N ARG A 273 18.89 9.91 -23.73
CA ARG A 273 19.54 9.65 -25.03
C ARG A 273 20.79 8.80 -24.88
N ALA A 274 21.65 9.12 -23.92
CA ALA A 274 22.89 8.39 -23.67
C ALA A 274 22.64 6.93 -23.26
N LEU A 275 21.62 6.71 -22.42
CA LEU A 275 21.16 5.36 -22.05
C LEU A 275 20.43 4.66 -23.20
N GLY A 276 19.99 5.38 -24.23
CA GLY A 276 19.27 4.82 -25.37
C GLY A 276 17.92 4.20 -24.98
N ILE A 277 17.26 4.79 -23.98
CA ILE A 277 15.96 4.34 -23.49
C ILE A 277 14.90 4.62 -24.58
N GLU A 278 14.03 3.64 -24.81
CA GLU A 278 12.85 3.75 -25.66
C GLU A 278 11.62 3.51 -24.76
N GLY A 279 10.83 4.54 -24.51
CA GLY A 279 9.76 4.54 -23.51
C GLY A 279 9.86 5.76 -22.59
N GLY A 280 9.53 5.58 -21.30
CA GLY A 280 9.63 6.62 -20.28
C GLY A 280 10.64 6.27 -19.18
N CYS A 281 11.26 7.30 -18.59
CA CYS A 281 12.08 7.18 -17.38
C CYS A 281 11.96 8.44 -16.51
N ASN A 282 12.27 8.27 -15.22
CA ASN A 282 12.35 9.35 -14.26
C ASN A 282 13.83 9.72 -14.01
N VAL A 283 14.14 11.02 -13.99
CA VAL A 283 15.46 11.57 -13.66
C VAL A 283 15.35 12.44 -12.42
N GLN A 284 16.16 12.17 -11.39
CA GLN A 284 16.18 12.92 -10.14
C GLN A 284 17.45 13.78 -10.05
N LEU A 285 17.27 15.07 -9.75
CA LEU A 285 18.34 16.06 -9.68
C LEU A 285 18.26 16.85 -8.37
N ALA A 286 19.42 17.20 -7.82
CA ALA A 286 19.56 18.10 -6.69
C ALA A 286 20.11 19.45 -7.18
N LEU A 287 19.39 20.55 -6.97
CA LEU A 287 19.83 21.90 -7.31
C LEU A 287 20.21 22.68 -6.05
N ASP A 288 21.41 23.28 -6.06
CA ASP A 288 21.84 24.21 -5.02
C ASP A 288 20.92 25.45 -5.02
N PRO A 289 20.24 25.78 -3.90
CA PRO A 289 19.35 26.95 -3.83
C PRO A 289 20.07 28.30 -4.02
N HIS A 290 21.41 28.33 -4.02
CA HIS A 290 22.21 29.55 -4.09
C HIS A 290 23.10 29.65 -5.34
N SER A 291 23.06 28.67 -6.24
CA SER A 291 23.88 28.68 -7.45
C SER A 291 23.31 27.81 -8.58
N PHE A 292 23.96 27.79 -9.74
CA PHE A 292 23.62 26.85 -10.83
C PHE A 292 24.25 25.46 -10.63
N GLN A 293 24.91 25.19 -9.50
CA GLN A 293 25.45 23.89 -9.21
C GLN A 293 24.29 22.90 -9.01
N TYR A 294 24.31 21.80 -9.74
CA TYR A 294 23.39 20.69 -9.54
C TYR A 294 24.17 19.38 -9.46
N TYR A 295 23.46 18.33 -9.05
CA TYR A 295 23.94 16.96 -9.03
C TYR A 295 22.84 16.04 -9.51
N ILE A 296 23.19 15.02 -10.28
CA ILE A 296 22.27 13.94 -10.64
C ILE A 296 22.27 12.94 -9.49
N ILE A 297 21.09 12.60 -9.00
CA ILE A 297 20.90 11.65 -7.90
C ILE A 297 20.79 10.24 -8.48
N GLU A 298 19.79 10.01 -9.33
CA GLU A 298 19.52 8.71 -9.95
C GLU A 298 18.66 8.84 -11.22
N VAL A 299 18.61 7.75 -11.99
CA VAL A 299 17.70 7.59 -13.13
C VAL A 299 17.01 6.24 -13.00
N ASN A 300 15.69 6.24 -13.06
CA ASN A 300 14.87 5.03 -13.02
C ASN A 300 14.44 4.68 -14.46
N PRO A 301 15.03 3.67 -15.13
CA PRO A 301 14.87 3.43 -16.57
C PRO A 301 13.57 2.67 -16.91
N ARG A 302 12.48 3.04 -16.24
CA ARG A 302 11.17 2.39 -16.24
C ARG A 302 10.08 3.38 -15.82
N VAL A 303 8.82 2.96 -15.90
CA VAL A 303 7.75 3.67 -15.18
C VAL A 303 7.96 3.58 -13.67
N SER A 304 7.44 4.56 -12.95
CA SER A 304 7.62 4.80 -11.53
C SER A 304 6.33 5.32 -10.89
N ARG A 305 6.32 5.45 -9.55
CA ARG A 305 5.28 6.22 -8.84
C ARG A 305 5.19 7.65 -9.38
N SER A 306 6.33 8.32 -9.54
CA SER A 306 6.41 9.67 -10.11
C SER A 306 5.82 9.73 -11.52
N SER A 307 5.95 8.68 -12.34
CA SER A 307 5.32 8.61 -13.67
C SER A 307 3.80 8.45 -13.61
N ALA A 308 3.27 7.71 -12.62
CA ALA A 308 1.83 7.61 -12.39
C ALA A 308 1.28 8.96 -11.93
N LEU A 309 1.92 9.58 -10.94
CA LEU A 309 1.62 10.94 -10.48
C LEU A 309 1.66 11.94 -11.64
N ALA A 310 2.71 11.94 -12.46
CA ALA A 310 2.83 12.80 -13.63
C ALA A 310 1.72 12.54 -14.67
N SER A 311 1.35 11.27 -14.89
CA SER A 311 0.26 10.94 -15.81
C SER A 311 -1.07 11.51 -15.32
N LYS A 312 -1.34 11.46 -14.02
CA LYS A 312 -2.56 12.08 -13.44
C LYS A 312 -2.46 13.60 -13.43
N ALA A 313 -1.31 14.16 -13.08
CA ALA A 313 -1.10 15.60 -13.02
C ALA A 313 -1.27 16.27 -14.38
N THR A 314 -0.78 15.64 -15.45
CA THR A 314 -0.79 16.21 -16.81
C THR A 314 -1.98 15.74 -17.64
N GLY A 315 -2.58 14.60 -17.31
CA GLY A 315 -3.48 13.86 -18.20
C GLY A 315 -2.75 13.01 -19.25
N TYR A 316 -1.42 13.13 -19.39
CA TYR A 316 -0.62 12.45 -20.41
C TYR A 316 -0.35 10.99 -20.02
N PRO A 317 -0.85 9.96 -20.75
CA PRO A 317 -0.77 8.57 -20.29
C PRO A 317 0.57 7.90 -20.63
N ILE A 318 1.57 8.13 -19.76
CA ILE A 318 2.96 7.70 -19.96
C ILE A 318 3.06 6.19 -20.22
N ALA A 319 2.42 5.35 -19.41
CA ALA A 319 2.53 3.89 -19.52
C ALA A 319 1.95 3.34 -20.85
N LYS A 320 0.78 3.84 -21.27
CA LYS A 320 0.16 3.48 -22.56
C LYS A 320 1.08 3.83 -23.72
N LEU A 321 1.65 5.03 -23.72
CA LEU A 321 2.52 5.50 -24.80
C LEU A 321 3.88 4.81 -24.77
N ALA A 322 4.45 4.53 -23.59
CA ALA A 322 5.69 3.76 -23.45
C ALA A 322 5.53 2.34 -24.01
N ALA A 323 4.39 1.68 -23.79
CA ALA A 323 4.11 0.36 -24.36
C ALA A 323 4.04 0.39 -25.90
N LYS A 324 3.45 1.44 -26.49
CA LYS A 324 3.41 1.63 -27.96
C LYS A 324 4.79 1.95 -28.55
N ILE A 325 5.60 2.74 -27.86
CA ILE A 325 7.00 3.00 -28.24
C ILE A 325 7.82 1.71 -28.24
N ALA A 326 7.65 0.87 -27.22
CA ALA A 326 8.36 -0.40 -27.09
C ALA A 326 8.12 -1.37 -28.27
N VAL A 327 7.03 -1.19 -29.02
CA VAL A 327 6.69 -1.96 -30.23
C VAL A 327 6.89 -1.18 -31.54
N GLY A 328 7.65 -0.08 -31.50
CA GLY A 328 8.18 0.63 -32.67
C GLY A 328 7.41 1.86 -33.11
N LEU A 329 6.29 2.23 -32.46
CA LEU A 329 5.63 3.50 -32.75
C LEU A 329 6.48 4.67 -32.25
N THR A 330 6.36 5.81 -32.91
CA THR A 330 7.08 7.04 -32.51
C THR A 330 6.10 8.11 -32.03
N LEU A 331 6.58 9.06 -31.23
CA LEU A 331 5.76 10.10 -30.58
C LEU A 331 4.98 10.95 -31.61
N ASP A 332 5.58 11.19 -32.78
CA ASP A 332 4.99 11.93 -33.91
C ASP A 332 3.90 11.15 -34.66
N GLU A 333 3.74 9.85 -34.38
CA GLU A 333 2.77 8.97 -35.04
C GLU A 333 1.55 8.68 -34.15
N MET A 334 1.71 8.81 -32.83
CA MET A 334 0.66 8.54 -31.86
C MET A 334 -0.20 9.78 -31.63
N MET A 335 -1.51 9.66 -31.79
CA MET A 335 -2.44 10.72 -31.39
C MET A 335 -2.44 10.86 -29.87
N ASN A 336 -2.48 12.11 -29.39
CA ASN A 336 -2.69 12.41 -27.98
C ASN A 336 -4.12 11.97 -27.60
N PRO A 337 -4.28 10.99 -26.69
CA PRO A 337 -5.59 10.47 -26.33
C PRO A 337 -6.45 11.46 -25.52
N VAL A 338 -5.85 12.54 -24.98
CA VAL A 338 -6.58 13.53 -24.19
C VAL A 338 -7.28 14.55 -25.10
N THR A 339 -6.54 15.12 -26.06
CA THR A 339 -7.09 16.14 -26.97
C THR A 339 -7.79 15.53 -28.18
N GLY A 340 -7.39 14.33 -28.62
CA GLY A 340 -7.86 13.68 -29.84
C GLY A 340 -7.51 14.41 -31.14
N LYS A 341 -6.86 15.59 -31.05
CA LYS A 341 -6.60 16.53 -32.15
C LYS A 341 -5.10 16.81 -32.34
N THR A 342 -4.27 16.50 -31.34
CA THR A 342 -2.80 16.68 -31.39
C THR A 342 -2.08 15.33 -31.36
N TYR A 343 -0.76 15.34 -31.63
CA TYR A 343 0.10 14.17 -31.48
C TYR A 343 0.72 14.11 -30.09
N ALA A 344 1.23 12.95 -29.69
CA ALA A 344 1.90 12.72 -28.41
C ALA A 344 3.27 13.42 -28.33
N CYS A 345 3.86 13.86 -29.44
CA CYS A 345 5.16 14.54 -29.46
C CYS A 345 5.10 16.02 -29.02
N PHE A 346 4.77 16.28 -27.76
CA PHE A 346 4.80 17.62 -27.17
C PHE A 346 5.06 17.54 -25.65
N GLU A 347 5.38 18.68 -25.03
CA GLU A 347 5.54 18.79 -23.58
C GLU A 347 4.24 19.39 -23.00
N PRO A 348 3.56 18.71 -22.06
CA PRO A 348 2.36 19.21 -21.42
C PRO A 348 2.55 20.56 -20.74
N ALA A 349 1.50 21.39 -20.78
CA ALA A 349 1.40 22.63 -20.03
C ALA A 349 0.22 22.54 -19.05
N LEU A 350 0.44 22.96 -17.81
CA LEU A 350 -0.56 22.94 -16.73
C LEU A 350 -0.89 24.38 -16.36
N ASP A 351 -2.17 24.71 -16.29
CA ASP A 351 -2.70 25.99 -15.79
C ASP A 351 -3.22 25.86 -14.35
N TYR A 352 -2.81 24.81 -13.66
CA TYR A 352 -3.12 24.51 -12.26
C TYR A 352 -1.88 23.96 -11.55
N ILE A 353 -1.99 23.81 -10.23
CA ILE A 353 -0.97 23.23 -9.36
C ILE A 353 -1.49 21.92 -8.79
N VAL A 354 -0.66 20.89 -8.90
CA VAL A 354 -0.88 19.58 -8.30
C VAL A 354 -0.03 19.47 -7.04
N SER A 355 -0.63 18.99 -5.96
CA SER A 355 0.06 18.69 -4.70
C SER A 355 -0.11 17.22 -4.35
N LYS A 356 1.00 16.54 -4.08
CA LYS A 356 1.03 15.18 -3.57
C LYS A 356 1.53 15.18 -2.13
N ILE A 357 0.83 14.46 -1.26
CA ILE A 357 1.28 14.19 0.12
C ILE A 357 1.31 12.67 0.34
N PRO A 358 2.40 12.10 0.88
CA PRO A 358 2.44 10.68 1.22
C PRO A 358 1.49 10.32 2.38
N ARG A 359 1.01 9.08 2.40
CA ARG A 359 0.26 8.48 3.52
C ARG A 359 1.12 7.44 4.23
N TRP A 360 1.44 7.69 5.50
CA TRP A 360 2.27 6.81 6.33
C TRP A 360 1.44 5.90 7.25
N PRO A 361 1.91 4.70 7.62
CA PRO A 361 1.15 3.75 8.44
C PRO A 361 1.32 3.96 9.95
N PHE A 362 1.68 5.16 10.42
CA PHE A 362 2.04 5.39 11.83
C PHE A 362 0.85 5.37 12.79
N ASP A 363 -0.37 5.44 12.26
CA ASP A 363 -1.62 5.14 12.98
C ASP A 363 -1.75 3.66 13.37
N LYS A 364 -1.03 2.75 12.68
CA LYS A 364 -0.93 1.31 12.99
C LYS A 364 0.35 0.95 13.76
N PHE A 365 1.36 1.81 13.68
CA PHE A 365 2.67 1.55 14.27
C PHE A 365 3.15 2.74 15.12
N GLU A 366 2.44 3.03 16.21
CA GLU A 366 2.69 4.20 17.08
C GLU A 366 4.13 4.29 17.61
N HIS A 367 4.79 3.15 17.82
CA HIS A 367 6.17 3.07 18.32
C HIS A 367 7.23 3.01 17.22
N ALA A 368 6.83 3.08 15.95
CA ALA A 368 7.75 3.08 14.82
C ALA A 368 8.65 4.32 14.83
N ASN A 369 9.79 4.22 14.14
CA ASN A 369 10.59 5.40 13.84
C ASN A 369 9.88 6.27 12.78
N ARG A 370 9.31 7.38 13.23
CA ARG A 370 8.60 8.40 12.43
C ARG A 370 9.49 9.41 11.70
N THR A 371 10.81 9.33 11.85
CA THR A 371 11.74 10.22 11.14
C THR A 371 11.83 9.84 9.68
N LEU A 372 11.62 10.80 8.77
CA LEU A 372 11.76 10.59 7.33
C LEU A 372 13.22 10.73 6.91
N GLY A 373 13.60 10.03 5.85
CA GLY A 373 14.96 9.97 5.34
C GLY A 373 14.97 9.41 3.91
N THR A 374 16.12 8.95 3.43
CA THR A 374 16.26 8.37 2.08
C THR A 374 15.62 6.98 1.90
N GLN A 375 15.09 6.36 2.96
CA GLN A 375 14.31 5.13 2.85
C GLN A 375 12.83 5.45 3.04
N MET A 376 12.04 5.21 2.00
CA MET A 376 10.60 5.40 2.00
C MET A 376 9.89 4.54 3.06
N LYS A 377 8.86 5.12 3.68
CA LYS A 377 7.99 4.51 4.70
C LYS A 377 6.50 4.68 4.43
N ALA A 378 6.11 5.55 3.51
CA ALA A 378 4.73 5.72 3.10
C ALA A 378 4.17 4.44 2.47
N THR A 379 2.89 4.15 2.73
CA THR A 379 2.16 3.02 2.16
C THR A 379 1.33 3.37 0.94
N GLY A 380 1.12 4.67 0.71
CA GLY A 380 0.40 5.22 -0.43
C GLY A 380 0.56 6.74 -0.43
N GLU A 381 -0.26 7.42 -1.23
CA GLU A 381 -0.22 8.87 -1.38
C GLU A 381 -1.59 9.42 -1.79
N VAL A 382 -1.76 10.72 -1.58
CA VAL A 382 -2.88 11.50 -2.11
C VAL A 382 -2.37 12.49 -3.13
N MET A 383 -3.22 12.84 -4.09
CA MET A 383 -3.00 13.95 -4.99
C MET A 383 -4.20 14.91 -4.90
N ALA A 384 -3.95 16.19 -5.08
CA ALA A 384 -5.00 17.18 -5.26
C ALA A 384 -4.61 18.22 -6.31
N ILE A 385 -5.61 18.79 -6.95
CA ILE A 385 -5.46 19.81 -8.00
C ILE A 385 -6.14 21.09 -7.54
N GLY A 386 -5.48 22.24 -7.69
CA GLY A 386 -6.06 23.55 -7.42
C GLY A 386 -5.45 24.61 -8.33
N ARG A 387 -6.15 25.74 -8.52
CA ARG A 387 -5.67 26.87 -9.34
C ARG A 387 -4.58 27.68 -8.65
N THR A 388 -4.43 27.49 -7.34
CA THR A 388 -3.37 28.07 -6.53
C THR A 388 -2.69 26.99 -5.68
N PHE A 389 -1.47 27.28 -5.25
CA PHE A 389 -0.73 26.39 -4.35
C PHE A 389 -1.49 26.19 -3.05
N GLU A 390 -2.01 27.27 -2.46
CA GLU A 390 -2.76 27.23 -1.21
C GLU A 390 -3.98 26.30 -1.32
N GLU A 391 -4.74 26.42 -2.42
CA GLU A 391 -5.90 25.58 -2.68
C GLU A 391 -5.53 24.10 -2.85
N SER A 392 -4.55 23.83 -3.72
CA SER A 392 -4.05 22.48 -4.01
C SER A 392 -3.55 21.79 -2.74
N MET A 393 -2.76 22.50 -1.93
CA MET A 393 -2.21 21.96 -0.69
C MET A 393 -3.30 21.66 0.36
N LEU A 394 -4.24 22.58 0.60
CA LEU A 394 -5.31 22.33 1.58
C LEU A 394 -6.28 21.22 1.13
N LYS A 395 -6.46 21.03 -0.18
CA LYS A 395 -7.15 19.85 -0.74
C LYS A 395 -6.38 18.57 -0.48
N ALA A 396 -5.06 18.57 -0.68
CA ALA A 396 -4.22 17.42 -0.39
C ALA A 396 -4.22 17.07 1.11
N VAL A 397 -4.15 18.08 2.00
CA VAL A 397 -4.21 17.86 3.46
C VAL A 397 -5.49 17.15 3.88
N ARG A 398 -6.66 17.63 3.43
CA ARG A 398 -7.94 17.00 3.80
C ARG A 398 -8.22 15.68 3.08
N SER A 399 -7.41 15.34 2.08
CA SER A 399 -7.44 14.06 1.37
C SER A 399 -6.72 12.93 2.11
N LEU A 400 -5.92 13.23 3.14
CA LEU A 400 -5.04 12.26 3.82
C LEU A 400 -5.76 11.15 4.60
N GLU A 401 -7.08 11.25 4.78
CA GLU A 401 -7.86 10.30 5.57
C GLU A 401 -7.31 10.13 7.01
N SER A 402 -6.79 11.24 7.56
CA SER A 402 -6.19 11.35 8.89
C SER A 402 -7.01 12.21 9.86
N GLY A 403 -8.17 12.72 9.43
CA GLY A 403 -9.02 13.61 10.22
C GLY A 403 -8.54 15.06 10.30
N VAL A 404 -7.58 15.44 9.45
CA VAL A 404 -6.99 16.79 9.41
C VAL A 404 -7.52 17.58 8.21
N TYR A 405 -7.95 18.83 8.43
CA TYR A 405 -8.61 19.66 7.41
C TYR A 405 -7.90 21.02 7.17
N HIS A 406 -6.79 21.26 7.87
CA HIS A 406 -6.01 22.48 7.79
C HIS A 406 -4.54 22.25 8.22
N LEU A 407 -3.69 23.28 8.19
CA LEU A 407 -2.29 23.20 8.63
C LEU A 407 -2.15 23.19 10.17
N SER A 408 -2.89 22.32 10.86
CA SER A 408 -2.98 22.25 12.32
C SER A 408 -3.26 20.84 12.82
N LEU A 409 -2.73 20.51 14.01
CA LEU A 409 -3.10 19.33 14.80
C LEU A 409 -3.58 19.80 16.19
N ASP A 410 -4.55 19.11 16.78
CA ASP A 410 -5.22 19.58 18.01
C ASP A 410 -4.28 19.64 19.24
N ASP A 411 -3.26 18.78 19.32
CA ASP A 411 -2.37 18.64 20.49
C ASP A 411 -1.10 19.53 20.45
N LEU A 412 -1.01 20.50 19.54
CA LEU A 412 0.22 21.31 19.36
C LEU A 412 0.28 22.56 20.24
N ALA A 413 -0.86 23.13 20.63
CA ALA A 413 -0.91 24.40 21.36
C ALA A 413 -0.11 24.37 22.68
N ASP A 414 -0.09 23.22 23.37
CA ASP A 414 0.60 23.03 24.65
C ASP A 414 2.10 22.68 24.52
N LYS A 415 2.63 22.51 23.30
CA LYS A 415 4.06 22.22 23.07
C LYS A 415 4.87 23.51 23.08
N ASP A 416 6.13 23.45 23.51
CA ASP A 416 7.03 24.61 23.47
C ASP A 416 7.70 24.78 22.10
N ASP A 417 8.27 25.97 21.85
CA ASP A 417 8.92 26.27 20.57
C ASP A 417 10.17 25.41 20.34
N ALA A 418 10.85 24.99 21.42
CA ALA A 418 11.98 24.08 21.35
C ALA A 418 11.58 22.69 20.81
N PHE A 419 10.39 22.20 21.18
CA PHE A 419 9.82 20.99 20.60
C PHE A 419 9.50 21.16 19.12
N LEU A 420 8.89 22.28 18.73
CA LEU A 420 8.59 22.59 17.32
C LEU A 420 9.87 22.65 16.47
N GLU A 421 10.88 23.41 16.90
CA GLU A 421 12.18 23.48 16.22
C GLU A 421 12.77 22.08 16.01
N LYS A 422 12.82 21.27 17.07
CA LYS A 422 13.36 19.91 17.00
C LYS A 422 12.62 19.04 15.98
N ARG A 423 11.29 19.16 15.89
CA ARG A 423 10.45 18.39 14.96
C ARG A 423 10.47 18.94 13.53
N ILE A 424 10.75 20.23 13.34
CA ILE A 424 10.92 20.85 12.03
C ILE A 424 12.30 20.51 11.43
N ARG A 425 13.36 20.56 12.24
CA ARG A 425 14.72 20.14 11.85
C ARG A 425 14.79 18.67 11.49
N LYS A 426 14.16 17.83 12.31
CA LYS A 426 14.11 16.38 12.09
C LYS A 426 12.79 15.98 11.43
N ALA A 427 12.77 16.03 10.10
CA ALA A 427 11.61 15.71 9.29
C ALA A 427 10.90 14.43 9.74
N GLY A 428 9.59 14.53 9.90
CA GLY A 428 8.69 13.46 10.28
C GLY A 428 7.38 13.58 9.50
N ASP A 429 6.51 12.59 9.62
CA ASP A 429 5.20 12.56 8.94
C ASP A 429 4.27 13.75 9.30
N GLU A 430 4.48 14.39 10.45
CA GLU A 430 3.69 15.55 10.90
C GLU A 430 4.37 16.91 10.64
N ARG A 431 5.51 16.93 9.92
CA ARG A 431 6.34 18.14 9.74
C ARG A 431 5.55 19.34 9.27
N LEU A 432 4.70 19.16 8.25
CA LEU A 432 3.86 20.21 7.68
C LEU A 432 3.01 20.93 8.74
N PHE A 433 2.47 20.19 9.71
CA PHE A 433 1.62 20.77 10.76
C PHE A 433 2.41 21.51 11.82
N TYR A 434 3.64 21.07 12.11
CA TYR A 434 4.56 21.84 12.96
C TYR A 434 4.98 23.16 12.30
N LEU A 435 5.15 23.19 10.98
CA LEU A 435 5.39 24.44 10.24
C LEU A 435 4.20 25.40 10.40
N GLY A 436 2.97 24.89 10.19
CA GLY A 436 1.75 25.67 10.37
C GLY A 436 1.65 26.27 11.78
N GLU A 437 1.92 25.48 12.82
CA GLU A 437 1.93 25.96 14.21
C GLU A 437 3.03 27.00 14.48
N ALA A 438 4.25 26.78 13.98
CA ALA A 438 5.35 27.73 14.15
C ALA A 438 5.02 29.11 13.56
N LEU A 439 4.42 29.13 12.36
CA LEU A 439 3.94 30.35 11.70
C LEU A 439 2.83 31.03 12.52
N ARG A 440 1.91 30.24 13.09
CA ARG A 440 0.79 30.70 13.92
C ARG A 440 1.29 31.40 15.20
N ARG A 441 2.46 31.00 15.71
CA ARG A 441 3.16 31.63 16.86
C ARG A 441 4.03 32.84 16.48
N GLY A 442 4.10 33.19 15.19
CA GLY A 442 4.89 34.31 14.71
C GLY A 442 6.38 34.01 14.52
N ILE A 443 6.79 32.73 14.49
CA ILE A 443 8.15 32.37 14.06
C ILE A 443 8.28 32.72 12.58
N THR A 444 9.36 33.42 12.23
CA THR A 444 9.55 33.93 10.86
C THR A 444 9.82 32.80 9.86
N ILE A 445 9.43 33.02 8.60
CA ILE A 445 9.70 32.05 7.52
C ILE A 445 11.20 31.83 7.32
N GLU A 446 12.03 32.83 7.60
CA GLU A 446 13.49 32.74 7.53
C GLU A 446 14.05 31.78 8.59
N THR A 447 13.58 31.88 9.83
CA THR A 447 13.94 30.94 10.90
C THR A 447 13.48 29.52 10.57
N ILE A 448 12.26 29.36 10.05
CA ILE A 448 11.75 28.05 9.65
C ILE A 448 12.54 27.48 8.46
N HIS A 449 12.96 28.32 7.52
CA HIS A 449 13.85 27.93 6.41
C HIS A 449 15.19 27.42 6.95
N GLU A 450 15.83 28.12 7.89
CA GLU A 450 17.07 27.64 8.53
C GLU A 450 16.89 26.28 9.20
N TRP A 451 15.74 26.04 9.82
CA TRP A 451 15.44 24.77 10.47
C TRP A 451 15.17 23.65 9.47
N SER A 452 14.47 23.96 8.40
CA SER A 452 13.86 22.94 7.54
C SER A 452 14.55 22.74 6.20
N GLN A 453 15.27 23.76 5.73
CA GLN A 453 15.77 23.93 4.36
C GLN A 453 14.66 23.93 3.28
N ILE A 454 13.38 24.03 3.67
CA ILE A 454 12.24 24.17 2.73
C ILE A 454 12.30 25.57 2.12
N ASP A 455 12.14 25.68 0.80
CA ASP A 455 12.22 26.96 0.08
C ASP A 455 11.26 28.02 0.64
N LEU A 456 11.76 29.25 0.77
CA LEU A 456 11.01 30.40 1.31
C LEU A 456 9.70 30.65 0.56
N PHE A 457 9.62 30.31 -0.73
CA PHE A 457 8.37 30.40 -1.49
C PHE A 457 7.26 29.58 -0.83
N PHE A 458 7.50 28.30 -0.54
CA PHE A 458 6.49 27.43 0.07
C PHE A 458 6.15 27.88 1.50
N LEU A 459 7.16 28.27 2.28
CA LEU A 459 6.93 28.80 3.63
C LEU A 459 6.09 30.08 3.61
N LYS A 460 6.30 30.96 2.63
CA LYS A 460 5.48 32.14 2.43
C LYS A 460 4.04 31.79 2.09
N LYS A 461 3.83 30.74 1.30
CA LYS A 461 2.49 30.24 0.96
C LYS A 461 1.76 29.64 2.17
N PHE A 462 2.46 28.89 3.01
CA PHE A 462 1.90 28.43 4.28
C PHE A 462 1.59 29.61 5.22
N GLU A 463 2.45 30.63 5.25
CA GLU A 463 2.22 31.84 6.03
C GLU A 463 0.96 32.59 5.56
N ASN A 464 0.69 32.64 4.24
CA ASN A 464 -0.53 33.23 3.71
C ASN A 464 -1.79 32.51 4.21
N ILE A 465 -1.77 31.17 4.23
CA ILE A 465 -2.87 30.36 4.77
C ILE A 465 -3.09 30.71 6.23
N VAL A 466 -2.04 30.63 7.04
CA VAL A 466 -2.13 30.86 8.50
C VAL A 466 -2.58 32.29 8.81
N LYS A 467 -2.06 33.31 8.11
CA LYS A 467 -2.48 34.70 8.29
C LYS A 467 -3.96 34.93 7.95
N TYR A 468 -4.50 34.19 6.98
CA TYR A 468 -5.89 34.35 6.57
C TYR A 468 -6.89 33.73 7.56
N GLU A 469 -6.43 32.86 8.47
CA GLU A 469 -7.25 32.30 9.55
C GLU A 469 -7.88 33.42 10.40
N THR A 470 -7.09 34.43 10.78
CA THR A 470 -7.55 35.57 11.58
C THR A 470 -8.56 36.45 10.83
N GLU A 471 -8.42 36.60 9.52
CA GLU A 471 -9.40 37.33 8.70
C GLU A 471 -10.75 36.60 8.66
N VAL A 472 -10.72 35.27 8.52
CA VAL A 472 -11.92 34.42 8.57
C VAL A 472 -12.58 34.49 9.95
N GLU A 473 -11.82 34.36 11.03
CA GLU A 473 -12.32 34.40 12.41
C GLU A 473 -13.00 35.74 12.75
N ASN A 474 -12.38 36.86 12.36
CA ASN A 474 -12.89 38.20 12.68
C ASN A 474 -14.09 38.65 11.84
N ASN A 475 -14.36 38.00 10.70
CA ASN A 475 -15.38 38.42 9.74
C ASN A 475 -16.40 37.31 9.42
N PRO A 476 -17.11 36.78 10.43
CA PRO A 476 -18.11 35.74 10.21
C PRO A 476 -19.22 36.21 9.26
N PHE A 477 -19.60 35.35 8.32
CA PHE A 477 -20.63 35.61 7.31
C PHE A 477 -20.34 36.82 6.37
N ASN A 478 -19.07 37.18 6.20
CA ASN A 478 -18.66 38.12 5.15
C ASN A 478 -18.39 37.36 3.83
N THR A 479 -19.13 37.71 2.77
CA THR A 479 -19.07 37.02 1.47
C THR A 479 -17.71 37.12 0.79
N ASP A 480 -17.05 38.27 0.86
CA ASP A 480 -15.78 38.50 0.17
C ASP A 480 -14.64 37.76 0.86
N VAL A 481 -14.64 37.77 2.20
CA VAL A 481 -13.68 37.02 3.02
C VAL A 481 -13.83 35.52 2.78
N VAL A 482 -15.06 35.01 2.78
CA VAL A 482 -15.30 33.58 2.55
C VAL A 482 -14.96 33.18 1.13
N LYS A 483 -15.36 33.97 0.12
CA LYS A 483 -14.98 33.69 -1.29
C LYS A 483 -13.47 33.57 -1.42
N LYS A 484 -12.71 34.48 -0.79
CA LYS A 484 -11.25 34.41 -0.80
C LYS A 484 -10.70 33.23 0.00
N ALA A 485 -11.29 32.89 1.15
CA ALA A 485 -10.91 31.70 1.92
C ALA A 485 -11.10 30.42 1.10
N LYS A 486 -12.21 30.29 0.37
CA LYS A 486 -12.49 29.16 -0.51
C LYS A 486 -11.50 29.09 -1.68
N GLN A 487 -11.14 30.23 -2.29
CA GLN A 487 -10.07 30.32 -3.29
C GLN A 487 -8.68 29.94 -2.78
N LEU A 488 -8.45 30.05 -1.46
CA LEU A 488 -7.24 29.57 -0.80
C LEU A 488 -7.35 28.09 -0.38
N GLY A 489 -8.50 27.43 -0.58
CA GLY A 489 -8.74 26.03 -0.25
C GLY A 489 -9.26 25.74 1.15
N PHE A 490 -9.71 26.75 1.92
CA PHE A 490 -10.26 26.53 3.26
C PHE A 490 -11.50 25.64 3.20
N ALA A 491 -11.50 24.54 3.93
CA ALA A 491 -12.67 23.69 4.09
C ALA A 491 -13.77 24.40 4.90
N ASP A 492 -15.04 24.10 4.62
CA ASP A 492 -16.20 24.60 5.34
C ASP A 492 -16.11 24.22 6.82
N LYS A 493 -15.56 23.03 7.15
CA LYS A 493 -15.26 22.60 8.52
C LYS A 493 -14.30 23.52 9.27
N THR A 494 -13.27 24.05 8.58
CA THR A 494 -12.29 24.98 9.17
C THR A 494 -12.92 26.33 9.44
N ILE A 495 -13.71 26.84 8.48
CA ILE A 495 -14.48 28.08 8.63
C ILE A 495 -15.50 27.93 9.77
N ALA A 496 -16.20 26.80 9.85
CA ALA A 496 -17.16 26.49 10.88
C ALA A 496 -16.52 26.47 12.28
N LYS A 497 -15.33 25.86 12.43
CA LYS A 497 -14.55 25.88 13.67
C LYS A 497 -14.21 27.32 14.09
N ALA A 498 -13.76 28.15 13.15
CA ALA A 498 -13.43 29.56 13.42
C ALA A 498 -14.64 30.40 13.89
N TRP A 499 -15.86 30.06 13.43
CA TRP A 499 -17.08 30.80 13.76
C TRP A 499 -17.91 30.20 14.91
N GLY A 500 -17.49 29.06 15.46
CA GLY A 500 -18.31 28.29 16.41
C GLY A 500 -19.63 27.82 15.80
N LYS A 501 -19.60 27.40 14.53
CA LYS A 501 -20.75 26.91 13.76
C LYS A 501 -20.55 25.45 13.36
N THR A 502 -21.61 24.84 12.85
CA THR A 502 -21.55 23.53 12.21
C THR A 502 -21.11 23.67 10.74
N GLU A 503 -20.45 22.65 10.22
CA GLU A 503 -20.04 22.58 8.81
C GLU A 503 -21.23 22.79 7.86
N LYS A 504 -22.38 22.18 8.19
CA LYS A 504 -23.62 22.33 7.43
C LYS A 504 -24.15 23.76 7.39
N GLU A 505 -24.11 24.49 8.51
CA GLU A 505 -24.52 25.91 8.54
C GLU A 505 -23.67 26.77 7.60
N VAL A 506 -22.36 26.51 7.54
CA VAL A 506 -21.44 27.21 6.63
C VAL A 506 -21.74 26.82 5.18
N TYR A 507 -21.91 25.53 4.90
CA TYR A 507 -22.25 25.01 3.58
C TYR A 507 -23.53 25.66 3.02
N ASP A 508 -24.63 25.61 3.79
CA ASP A 508 -25.93 26.15 3.40
C ASP A 508 -25.86 27.67 3.17
N TRP A 509 -25.15 28.39 4.04
CA TRP A 509 -24.95 29.83 3.90
C TRP A 509 -24.14 30.14 2.64
N ARG A 510 -23.06 29.40 2.40
CA ARG A 510 -22.16 29.59 1.24
C ARG A 510 -22.92 29.38 -0.08
N LYS A 511 -23.70 28.28 -0.16
CA LYS A 511 -24.57 27.96 -1.30
C LYS A 511 -25.64 29.05 -1.53
N LYS A 512 -26.28 29.54 -0.47
CA LYS A 512 -27.28 30.62 -0.56
C LYS A 512 -26.71 31.93 -1.12
N ASN A 513 -25.43 32.20 -0.88
CA ASN A 513 -24.75 33.39 -1.39
C ASN A 513 -24.05 33.18 -2.75
N GLY A 514 -24.26 32.02 -3.40
CA GLY A 514 -23.66 31.73 -4.71
C GLY A 514 -22.15 31.50 -4.67
N ILE A 515 -21.56 31.21 -3.51
CA ILE A 515 -20.13 30.90 -3.38
C ILE A 515 -19.96 29.38 -3.59
N ILE A 516 -20.14 28.91 -4.81
CA ILE A 516 -20.02 27.49 -5.18
C ILE A 516 -18.75 27.29 -5.99
N PRO A 517 -18.14 26.09 -5.96
CA PRO A 517 -17.03 25.81 -6.87
C PRO A 517 -17.55 25.64 -8.30
N VAL A 518 -16.61 25.75 -9.23
CA VAL A 518 -16.73 25.30 -10.62
C VAL A 518 -15.76 24.16 -10.85
N PHE A 519 -16.03 23.32 -11.84
CA PHE A 519 -15.14 22.22 -12.21
C PHE A 519 -14.39 22.57 -13.49
N LYS A 520 -13.08 22.37 -13.45
CA LYS A 520 -12.14 22.60 -14.55
C LYS A 520 -11.61 21.27 -15.09
N THR A 521 -11.25 21.24 -16.36
CA THR A 521 -10.79 20.04 -17.06
C THR A 521 -9.26 19.94 -17.06
N VAL A 522 -8.75 18.72 -16.86
CA VAL A 522 -7.35 18.38 -17.13
C VAL A 522 -7.21 18.07 -18.62
N ASP A 523 -6.46 18.90 -19.36
CA ASP A 523 -6.43 18.89 -20.82
C ASP A 523 -5.04 18.76 -21.45
N THR A 524 -4.00 18.57 -20.63
CA THR A 524 -2.57 18.53 -20.98
C THR A 524 -1.98 19.76 -21.71
N CYS A 525 -2.77 20.81 -21.99
CA CYS A 525 -2.35 21.92 -22.87
C CYS A 525 -2.76 23.31 -22.39
N ALA A 526 -3.22 23.46 -21.15
CA ALA A 526 -3.59 24.74 -20.56
C ALA A 526 -4.61 25.51 -21.42
N ALA A 527 -5.66 24.80 -21.84
CA ALA A 527 -6.74 25.27 -22.70
C ALA A 527 -6.34 25.78 -24.10
N GLU A 528 -5.11 25.49 -24.58
CA GLU A 528 -4.73 25.81 -25.97
C GLU A 528 -5.59 25.03 -26.98
N PHE A 529 -5.98 23.80 -26.64
CA PHE A 529 -6.84 22.94 -27.43
C PHE A 529 -8.03 22.44 -26.61
N GLU A 530 -9.19 22.37 -27.24
CA GLU A 530 -10.38 21.77 -26.64
C GLU A 530 -10.17 20.27 -26.37
N SER A 531 -10.33 19.86 -25.11
CA SER A 531 -10.29 18.47 -24.65
C SER A 531 -11.71 17.94 -24.45
N GLU A 532 -11.96 16.74 -24.98
CA GLU A 532 -13.20 15.99 -24.73
C GLU A 532 -13.06 15.03 -23.54
N THR A 533 -11.91 15.04 -22.87
CA THR A 533 -11.61 14.10 -21.79
C THR A 533 -12.37 14.49 -20.52
N PRO A 534 -13.17 13.58 -19.93
CA PRO A 534 -14.04 13.91 -18.82
C PRO A 534 -13.29 13.79 -17.48
N TYR A 535 -12.18 14.53 -17.35
CA TYR A 535 -11.30 14.53 -16.19
C TYR A 535 -11.29 15.89 -15.52
N TYR A 536 -11.91 15.98 -14.33
CA TYR A 536 -12.24 17.25 -13.69
C TYR A 536 -11.66 17.41 -12.27
N TYR A 537 -11.48 18.67 -11.86
CA TYR A 537 -11.22 19.07 -10.48
C TYR A 537 -11.98 20.35 -10.13
N GLY A 538 -12.40 20.47 -8.87
CA GLY A 538 -13.14 21.61 -8.33
C GLY A 538 -12.23 22.76 -7.91
N THR A 539 -12.65 24.00 -8.19
CA THR A 539 -11.98 25.24 -7.79
C THR A 539 -12.97 26.40 -7.65
N TYR A 540 -12.58 27.50 -7.01
CA TYR A 540 -13.43 28.70 -6.83
C TYR A 540 -13.10 29.82 -7.85
N GLU A 541 -13.35 29.52 -9.12
CA GLU A 541 -13.30 30.46 -10.26
C GLU A 541 -14.70 30.71 -10.85
N ASP A 542 -14.79 31.24 -12.07
CA ASP A 542 -16.04 31.73 -12.66
C ASP A 542 -16.70 30.74 -13.65
N GLU A 543 -15.93 30.03 -14.48
CA GLU A 543 -16.45 29.15 -15.54
C GLU A 543 -16.42 27.68 -15.15
N ASN A 544 -17.54 26.96 -15.34
CA ASN A 544 -17.66 25.52 -15.12
C ASN A 544 -17.62 24.74 -16.44
N GLU A 545 -16.69 23.80 -16.54
CA GLU A 545 -16.41 23.01 -17.73
C GLU A 545 -17.02 21.59 -17.67
N SER A 546 -17.46 21.13 -16.49
CA SER A 546 -18.18 19.86 -16.39
C SER A 546 -19.64 20.01 -16.83
N ILE A 547 -20.01 19.29 -17.89
CA ILE A 547 -21.34 19.36 -18.50
C ILE A 547 -22.20 18.19 -17.99
N VAL A 548 -23.36 18.51 -17.42
CA VAL A 548 -24.38 17.51 -17.03
C VAL A 548 -25.13 17.04 -18.27
N THR A 549 -25.20 15.72 -18.48
CA THR A 549 -25.89 15.13 -19.64
C THR A 549 -27.33 14.72 -19.28
N ASP A 550 -28.14 14.38 -20.29
CA ASP A 550 -29.51 13.85 -20.06
C ASP A 550 -29.50 12.38 -19.59
N ARG A 551 -28.35 11.70 -19.58
CA ARG A 551 -28.24 10.31 -19.14
C ARG A 551 -28.35 10.26 -17.61
N LYS A 552 -29.07 9.26 -17.10
CA LYS A 552 -29.11 8.99 -15.66
C LYS A 552 -27.70 8.66 -15.17
N SER A 553 -27.21 9.44 -14.21
CA SER A 553 -25.88 9.27 -13.64
C SER A 553 -25.92 8.57 -12.29
N VAL A 554 -24.85 7.84 -11.98
CA VAL A 554 -24.60 7.22 -10.67
C VAL A 554 -23.19 7.56 -10.24
N VAL A 555 -23.05 8.05 -9.00
CA VAL A 555 -21.74 8.35 -8.42
C VAL A 555 -21.21 7.12 -7.68
N VAL A 556 -19.95 6.77 -7.92
CA VAL A 556 -19.21 5.74 -7.19
C VAL A 556 -18.07 6.42 -6.45
N LEU A 557 -18.07 6.31 -5.12
CA LEU A 557 -16.98 6.83 -4.30
C LEU A 557 -15.83 5.80 -4.25
N GLY A 558 -14.63 6.26 -4.61
CA GLY A 558 -13.41 5.46 -4.54
C GLY A 558 -12.89 5.30 -3.11
N SER A 559 -11.70 4.72 -3.00
CA SER A 559 -11.09 4.40 -1.72
C SER A 559 -10.19 5.49 -1.12
N GLY A 560 -9.87 6.54 -1.87
CA GLY A 560 -8.82 7.47 -1.46
C GLY A 560 -7.44 6.81 -1.34
N PRO A 561 -6.53 7.36 -0.51
CA PRO A 561 -5.15 6.88 -0.43
C PRO A 561 -5.04 5.46 0.10
N ILE A 562 -4.12 4.69 -0.48
CA ILE A 562 -3.79 3.35 0.00
C ILE A 562 -3.17 3.43 1.40
N ARG A 563 -3.69 2.59 2.30
CA ARG A 563 -3.17 2.38 3.66
C ARG A 563 -3.41 0.95 4.11
N ILE A 564 -2.77 0.53 5.19
CA ILE A 564 -2.96 -0.82 5.76
C ILE A 564 -4.44 -1.03 6.10
N GLY A 565 -5.03 -2.08 5.52
CA GLY A 565 -6.45 -2.42 5.64
C GLY A 565 -7.35 -1.86 4.53
N GLN A 566 -6.88 -0.88 3.75
CA GLN A 566 -7.60 -0.22 2.66
C GLN A 566 -6.65 -0.08 1.45
N GLY A 567 -6.53 -1.15 0.67
CA GLY A 567 -5.61 -1.26 -0.46
C GLY A 567 -6.31 -1.29 -1.82
N VAL A 568 -5.59 -1.83 -2.82
CA VAL A 568 -6.02 -1.91 -4.23
C VAL A 568 -7.27 -2.79 -4.41
N GLU A 569 -7.62 -3.63 -3.44
CA GLU A 569 -8.79 -4.49 -3.50
C GLU A 569 -10.11 -3.70 -3.60
N PHE A 570 -10.15 -2.51 -3.00
CA PHE A 570 -11.30 -1.59 -3.06
C PHE A 570 -11.30 -0.79 -4.36
N ASP A 571 -10.13 -0.48 -4.90
CA ASP A 571 -10.01 0.12 -6.23
C ASP A 571 -10.55 -0.84 -7.31
N TYR A 572 -10.17 -2.12 -7.22
CA TYR A 572 -10.70 -3.18 -8.07
C TYR A 572 -12.23 -3.22 -8.08
N ALA A 573 -12.85 -3.20 -6.89
CA ALA A 573 -14.30 -3.23 -6.76
C ALA A 573 -14.95 -1.96 -7.36
N THR A 574 -14.30 -0.80 -7.18
CA THR A 574 -14.73 0.49 -7.74
C THR A 574 -14.72 0.46 -9.26
N VAL A 575 -13.64 -0.03 -9.89
CA VAL A 575 -13.51 -0.15 -11.36
C VAL A 575 -14.58 -1.08 -11.93
N HIS A 576 -14.79 -2.25 -11.31
CA HIS A 576 -15.82 -3.21 -11.75
C HIS A 576 -17.24 -2.66 -11.62
N SER A 577 -17.50 -1.86 -10.60
CA SER A 577 -18.79 -1.15 -10.43
C SER A 577 -19.05 -0.17 -11.56
N VAL A 578 -18.03 0.62 -11.92
CA VAL A 578 -18.11 1.59 -13.01
C VAL A 578 -18.40 0.91 -14.34
N TRP A 579 -17.70 -0.19 -14.65
CA TRP A 579 -17.99 -0.97 -15.86
C TRP A 579 -19.41 -1.53 -15.86
N ALA A 580 -19.89 -2.06 -14.73
CA ALA A 580 -21.25 -2.56 -14.61
C ALA A 580 -22.32 -1.48 -14.83
N LEU A 581 -22.09 -0.26 -14.34
CA LEU A 581 -22.98 0.88 -14.56
C LEU A 581 -23.03 1.28 -16.04
N ARG A 582 -21.87 1.32 -16.70
CA ARG A 582 -21.76 1.60 -18.14
C ARG A 582 -22.49 0.56 -18.98
N GLU A 583 -22.31 -0.73 -18.65
CA GLU A 583 -23.03 -1.84 -19.27
C GLU A 583 -24.56 -1.73 -19.08
N ALA A 584 -25.00 -1.24 -17.91
CA ALA A 584 -26.40 -0.99 -17.61
C ALA A 584 -26.95 0.32 -18.23
N GLY A 585 -26.12 1.06 -18.96
CA GLY A 585 -26.50 2.28 -19.69
C GLY A 585 -26.45 3.58 -18.88
N TYR A 586 -26.05 3.52 -17.60
CA TYR A 586 -25.89 4.69 -16.75
C TYR A 586 -24.63 5.47 -17.09
N GLU A 587 -24.64 6.77 -16.85
CA GLU A 587 -23.42 7.59 -16.82
C GLU A 587 -22.71 7.32 -15.48
N ALA A 588 -21.54 6.69 -15.52
CA ALA A 588 -20.79 6.34 -14.32
C ALA A 588 -19.81 7.47 -13.96
N ILE A 589 -19.99 8.03 -12.76
CA ILE A 589 -19.18 9.14 -12.23
C ILE A 589 -18.31 8.62 -11.09
N ILE A 590 -16.99 8.78 -11.18
CA ILE A 590 -16.06 8.42 -10.11
C ILE A 590 -15.63 9.67 -9.35
N VAL A 591 -15.59 9.58 -8.02
CA VAL A 591 -14.90 10.54 -7.16
C VAL A 591 -13.79 9.81 -6.40
N ASN A 592 -12.54 10.20 -6.62
CA ASN A 592 -11.39 9.62 -5.94
C ASN A 592 -10.16 10.54 -6.07
N ASN A 593 -9.16 10.40 -5.18
CA ASN A 593 -7.99 11.28 -5.11
C ASN A 593 -6.65 10.54 -5.03
N ASN A 594 -6.64 9.23 -5.32
CA ASN A 594 -5.42 8.43 -5.32
C ASN A 594 -4.77 8.41 -6.71
N PRO A 595 -3.54 8.91 -6.88
CA PRO A 595 -2.89 8.98 -8.19
C PRO A 595 -2.37 7.62 -8.68
N GLU A 596 -2.22 6.63 -7.79
CA GLU A 596 -1.64 5.33 -8.11
C GLU A 596 -2.64 4.38 -8.77
N THR A 597 -3.95 4.69 -8.76
CA THR A 597 -5.00 3.72 -9.02
C THR A 597 -5.55 3.71 -10.45
N VAL A 598 -6.22 2.60 -10.80
CA VAL A 598 -6.92 2.46 -12.08
C VAL A 598 -8.24 3.23 -12.05
N SER A 599 -8.94 3.34 -10.91
CA SER A 599 -10.18 4.14 -10.84
C SER A 599 -10.00 5.63 -11.19
N THR A 600 -8.80 6.18 -11.02
CA THR A 600 -8.47 7.56 -11.41
C THR A 600 -7.86 7.65 -12.81
N ASP A 601 -8.00 6.61 -13.63
CA ASP A 601 -7.78 6.67 -15.07
C ASP A 601 -9.06 7.16 -15.76
N PHE A 602 -8.96 8.29 -16.46
CA PHE A 602 -10.09 8.94 -17.14
C PHE A 602 -10.75 8.06 -18.21
N SER A 603 -10.10 6.97 -18.65
CA SER A 603 -10.69 6.04 -19.62
C SER A 603 -11.67 5.02 -19.01
N ILE A 604 -11.71 4.93 -17.67
CA ILE A 604 -12.51 3.93 -16.95
C ILE A 604 -13.97 4.36 -16.79
N SER A 605 -14.22 5.62 -16.45
CA SER A 605 -15.55 6.18 -16.22
C SER A 605 -16.04 7.10 -17.35
N ASP A 606 -17.33 7.45 -17.33
CA ASP A 606 -17.86 8.52 -18.20
C ASP A 606 -17.42 9.90 -17.68
N LYS A 607 -17.24 10.04 -16.35
CA LYS A 607 -16.65 11.23 -15.71
C LYS A 607 -15.77 10.86 -14.52
N LEU A 608 -14.65 11.54 -14.37
CA LEU A 608 -13.73 11.42 -13.26
C LEU A 608 -13.58 12.78 -12.57
N TYR A 609 -13.92 12.83 -11.29
CA TYR A 609 -13.64 13.96 -10.41
C TYR A 609 -12.48 13.61 -9.48
N PHE A 610 -11.34 14.30 -9.65
CA PHE A 610 -10.17 14.14 -8.79
C PHE A 610 -10.28 15.01 -7.53
N GLU A 611 -11.23 14.68 -6.68
CA GLU A 611 -11.59 15.48 -5.50
C GLU A 611 -11.36 14.74 -4.19
N PRO A 612 -11.12 15.48 -3.08
CA PRO A 612 -11.10 14.90 -1.76
C PRO A 612 -12.40 14.15 -1.43
N LEU A 613 -12.29 13.05 -0.69
CA LEU A 613 -13.44 12.28 -0.23
C LEU A 613 -13.98 12.84 1.10
N THR A 614 -14.43 14.10 1.06
CA THR A 614 -15.10 14.75 2.18
C THR A 614 -16.57 15.01 1.85
N ILE A 615 -17.41 15.21 2.87
CA ILE A 615 -18.82 15.55 2.65
C ILE A 615 -18.96 16.82 1.82
N GLU A 616 -18.12 17.83 2.07
CA GLU A 616 -18.15 19.10 1.36
C GLU A 616 -17.89 18.91 -0.14
N ASP A 617 -16.75 18.30 -0.48
CA ASP A 617 -16.27 18.17 -1.85
C ASP A 617 -17.18 17.21 -2.66
N VAL A 618 -17.66 16.13 -2.06
CA VAL A 618 -18.60 15.19 -2.70
C VAL A 618 -19.96 15.86 -2.94
N MET A 619 -20.45 16.67 -2.01
CA MET A 619 -21.72 17.39 -2.19
C MET A 619 -21.66 18.44 -3.29
N HIS A 620 -20.51 19.05 -3.57
CA HIS A 620 -20.36 19.96 -4.71
C HIS A 620 -20.61 19.23 -6.04
N ILE A 621 -20.13 18.00 -6.16
CA ILE A 621 -20.32 17.16 -7.35
C ILE A 621 -21.78 16.72 -7.46
N ILE A 622 -22.37 16.26 -6.37
CA ILE A 622 -23.78 15.83 -6.33
C ILE A 622 -24.72 16.99 -6.64
N ASP A 623 -24.42 18.20 -6.13
CA ASP A 623 -25.20 19.40 -6.39
C ASP A 623 -25.19 19.79 -7.88
N LEU A 624 -24.06 19.57 -8.57
CA LEU A 624 -23.96 19.77 -10.02
C LEU A 624 -24.68 18.65 -10.79
N GLU A 625 -24.28 17.39 -10.56
CA GLU A 625 -24.62 16.24 -11.40
C GLU A 625 -26.03 15.68 -11.15
N GLN A 626 -26.62 15.95 -9.98
CA GLN A 626 -27.95 15.46 -9.58
C GLN A 626 -28.15 13.94 -9.88
N PRO A 627 -27.26 13.06 -9.39
CA PRO A 627 -27.29 11.64 -9.73
C PRO A 627 -28.52 10.91 -9.17
N GLU A 628 -28.87 9.77 -9.77
CA GLU A 628 -29.93 8.89 -9.26
C GLU A 628 -29.61 8.35 -7.86
N GLY A 629 -28.32 8.28 -7.52
CA GLY A 629 -27.82 7.96 -6.19
C GLY A 629 -26.31 7.71 -6.17
N VAL A 630 -25.83 7.33 -5.00
CA VAL A 630 -24.40 7.12 -4.72
C VAL A 630 -24.16 5.70 -4.23
N ILE A 631 -23.12 5.05 -4.76
CA ILE A 631 -22.60 3.76 -4.29
C ILE A 631 -21.39 4.02 -3.39
N VAL A 632 -21.46 3.54 -2.15
CA VAL A 632 -20.44 3.74 -1.10
C VAL A 632 -19.79 2.43 -0.63
N GLN A 633 -20.35 1.29 -1.01
CA GLN A 633 -20.00 -0.03 -0.49
C GLN A 633 -18.71 -0.61 -1.06
N PHE A 634 -18.13 0.01 -2.09
CA PHE A 634 -16.95 -0.49 -2.79
C PHE A 634 -15.67 0.30 -2.48
N GLY A 635 -15.78 1.55 -2.05
CA GLY A 635 -14.65 2.43 -1.71
C GLY A 635 -14.06 2.21 -0.30
N GLY A 636 -14.33 1.08 0.35
CA GLY A 636 -13.83 0.80 1.70
C GLY A 636 -14.35 1.79 2.77
N GLN A 637 -13.58 1.98 3.85
CA GLN A 637 -14.07 2.72 5.02
C GLN A 637 -14.28 4.21 4.74
N THR A 638 -13.46 4.82 3.89
CA THR A 638 -13.57 6.24 3.54
C THR A 638 -14.94 6.55 2.93
N ALA A 639 -15.39 5.77 1.95
CA ALA A 639 -16.70 5.95 1.35
C ALA A 639 -17.86 5.66 2.34
N ILE A 640 -17.72 4.63 3.18
CA ILE A 640 -18.74 4.27 4.18
C ILE A 640 -18.92 5.37 5.23
N ASN A 641 -17.84 6.00 5.69
CA ASN A 641 -17.87 7.08 6.67
C ASN A 641 -18.58 8.36 6.18
N LEU A 642 -18.85 8.48 4.88
CA LEU A 642 -19.60 9.59 4.32
C LEU A 642 -21.10 9.30 4.20
N ALA A 643 -21.54 8.03 4.33
CA ALA A 643 -22.89 7.62 4.01
C ALA A 643 -23.96 8.30 4.89
N ASP A 644 -23.71 8.43 6.19
CA ASP A 644 -24.61 9.11 7.13
C ASP A 644 -24.76 10.60 6.84
N GLN A 645 -23.64 11.27 6.55
CA GLN A 645 -23.59 12.67 6.21
C GLN A 645 -24.27 12.93 4.85
N LEU A 646 -24.08 12.05 3.86
CA LEU A 646 -24.73 12.15 2.56
C LEU A 646 -26.27 12.01 2.69
N VAL A 647 -26.75 11.02 3.44
CA VAL A 647 -28.20 10.85 3.70
C VAL A 647 -28.76 12.08 4.43
N ALA A 648 -28.02 12.67 5.37
CA ALA A 648 -28.43 13.89 6.06
C ALA A 648 -28.56 15.11 5.12
N HIS A 649 -27.93 15.08 3.95
CA HIS A 649 -28.06 16.08 2.88
C HIS A 649 -29.10 15.69 1.81
N GLY A 650 -29.86 14.60 2.02
CA GLY A 650 -30.91 14.15 1.10
C GLY A 650 -30.41 13.29 -0.06
N VAL A 651 -29.15 12.84 0.00
CA VAL A 651 -28.56 11.97 -1.03
C VAL A 651 -29.08 10.55 -0.86
N LYS A 652 -29.48 9.92 -1.97
CA LYS A 652 -29.89 8.53 -1.98
C LYS A 652 -28.67 7.61 -2.08
N ILE A 653 -28.44 6.82 -1.04
CA ILE A 653 -27.48 5.71 -1.09
C ILE A 653 -28.14 4.53 -1.83
N LEU A 654 -27.47 4.00 -2.84
CA LEU A 654 -27.91 2.84 -3.60
C LEU A 654 -27.37 1.55 -2.99
N GLY A 655 -28.12 0.46 -3.04
CA GLY A 655 -27.74 -0.84 -2.46
C GLY A 655 -28.20 -1.00 -1.02
N THR A 656 -27.40 -1.67 -0.19
CA THR A 656 -27.69 -1.81 1.24
C THR A 656 -27.88 -0.44 1.89
N SER A 657 -29.01 -0.24 2.57
CA SER A 657 -29.37 1.03 3.18
C SER A 657 -28.44 1.36 4.35
N LEU A 658 -28.30 2.66 4.67
CA LEU A 658 -27.54 3.08 5.85
C LEU A 658 -28.06 2.45 7.16
N GLU A 659 -29.38 2.29 7.28
CA GLU A 659 -29.99 1.66 8.45
C GLU A 659 -29.60 0.17 8.56
N ASP A 660 -29.56 -0.54 7.44
CA ASP A 660 -29.14 -1.94 7.40
C ASP A 660 -27.61 -2.09 7.62
N VAL A 661 -26.80 -1.15 7.11
CA VAL A 661 -25.36 -1.09 7.39
C VAL A 661 -25.11 -0.88 8.88
N ASP A 662 -25.77 0.10 9.50
CA ASP A 662 -25.68 0.36 10.94
C ASP A 662 -26.22 -0.84 11.75
N ARG A 663 -27.24 -1.56 11.28
CA ARG A 663 -27.72 -2.80 11.93
C ARG A 663 -26.66 -3.91 11.95
N ALA A 664 -25.74 -3.93 10.98
CA ALA A 664 -24.65 -4.91 10.93
C ALA A 664 -23.40 -4.44 11.70
N GLU A 665 -23.06 -3.15 11.65
CA GLU A 665 -21.85 -2.61 12.28
C GLU A 665 -22.03 -2.26 13.77
N ASN A 666 -23.24 -1.86 14.18
CA ASN A 666 -23.55 -1.57 15.58
C ASN A 666 -23.78 -2.86 16.37
N ARG A 667 -22.97 -3.10 17.41
CA ARG A 667 -22.99 -4.37 18.17
C ARG A 667 -24.33 -4.70 18.80
N ASP A 668 -25.00 -3.73 19.41
CA ASP A 668 -26.27 -3.97 20.11
C ASP A 668 -27.38 -4.33 19.11
N LYS A 669 -27.42 -3.64 17.96
CA LYS A 669 -28.36 -3.93 16.87
C LYS A 669 -28.04 -5.26 16.20
N PHE A 670 -26.76 -5.55 16.01
CA PHE A 670 -26.29 -6.80 15.41
C PHE A 670 -26.59 -8.01 16.30
N GLU A 671 -26.39 -7.90 17.62
CA GLU A 671 -26.77 -8.96 18.56
C GLU A 671 -28.28 -9.25 18.52
N GLN A 672 -29.12 -8.20 18.50
CA GLN A 672 -30.56 -8.37 18.37
C GLN A 672 -30.93 -9.08 17.07
N ALA A 673 -30.35 -8.67 15.94
CA ALA A 673 -30.57 -9.30 14.65
C ALA A 673 -30.14 -10.79 14.67
N LEU A 674 -28.99 -11.12 15.27
CA LEU A 674 -28.52 -12.50 15.39
C LEU A 674 -29.43 -13.37 16.27
N GLN A 675 -29.95 -12.82 17.37
CA GLN A 675 -30.91 -13.51 18.24
C GLN A 675 -32.22 -13.80 17.51
N GLU A 676 -32.75 -12.84 16.76
CA GLU A 676 -33.95 -12.99 15.93
C GLU A 676 -33.76 -14.05 14.84
N LEU A 677 -32.60 -14.04 14.18
CA LEU A 677 -32.24 -14.99 13.12
C LEU A 677 -31.80 -16.36 13.65
N LYS A 678 -31.65 -16.50 14.98
CA LYS A 678 -31.15 -17.70 15.67
C LYS A 678 -29.78 -18.14 15.15
N VAL A 679 -28.89 -17.19 14.93
CA VAL A 679 -27.53 -17.43 14.48
C VAL A 679 -26.57 -17.30 15.68
N PRO A 680 -25.75 -18.32 16.00
CA PRO A 680 -24.84 -18.26 17.14
C PRO A 680 -23.73 -17.21 16.99
N GLN A 681 -23.42 -16.52 18.08
CA GLN A 681 -22.26 -15.63 18.20
C GLN A 681 -21.53 -15.82 19.55
N PRO A 682 -20.27 -15.38 19.67
CA PRO A 682 -19.60 -15.31 20.96
C PRO A 682 -20.37 -14.41 21.94
N LEU A 683 -20.34 -14.76 23.23
CA LEU A 683 -20.87 -13.90 24.29
C LEU A 683 -20.10 -12.59 24.33
N GLY A 684 -20.78 -11.45 24.24
CA GLY A 684 -20.14 -10.13 24.27
C GLY A 684 -21.04 -9.08 24.90
N ARG A 685 -20.45 -7.99 25.40
CA ARG A 685 -21.17 -6.80 25.86
C ARG A 685 -20.37 -5.52 25.62
N THR A 686 -21.09 -4.40 25.63
CA THR A 686 -20.57 -3.06 25.43
C THR A 686 -20.26 -2.39 26.78
N ALA A 687 -19.04 -1.86 26.93
CA ALA A 687 -18.58 -1.15 28.12
C ALA A 687 -18.35 0.34 27.82
N PHE A 688 -18.88 1.21 28.68
CA PHE A 688 -18.72 2.68 28.62
C PHE A 688 -17.79 3.22 29.71
N SER A 689 -17.33 2.38 30.64
CA SER A 689 -16.38 2.75 31.70
C SER A 689 -15.43 1.60 31.99
N VAL A 690 -14.33 1.90 32.67
CA VAL A 690 -13.32 0.90 33.07
C VAL A 690 -13.93 -0.13 34.03
N GLU A 691 -14.74 0.32 34.97
CA GLU A 691 -15.42 -0.54 35.95
C GLU A 691 -16.40 -1.48 35.24
N ALA A 692 -17.22 -0.94 34.34
CA ALA A 692 -18.14 -1.74 33.54
C ALA A 692 -17.40 -2.77 32.68
N ALA A 693 -16.24 -2.40 32.12
CA ALA A 693 -15.41 -3.30 31.34
C ALA A 693 -14.91 -4.50 32.16
N VAL A 694 -14.44 -4.25 33.39
CA VAL A 694 -13.97 -5.30 34.30
C VAL A 694 -15.10 -6.24 34.71
N ASP A 695 -16.27 -5.69 35.07
CA ASP A 695 -17.44 -6.48 35.45
C ASP A 695 -17.91 -7.38 34.29
N ILE A 696 -17.97 -6.82 33.08
CA ILE A 696 -18.30 -7.57 31.86
C ILE A 696 -17.29 -8.68 31.61
N ALA A 697 -15.99 -8.38 31.64
CA ALA A 697 -14.94 -9.36 31.38
C ALA A 697 -14.92 -10.49 32.42
N ASN A 698 -15.19 -10.19 33.70
CA ASN A 698 -15.33 -11.19 34.76
C ASN A 698 -16.59 -12.06 34.58
N SER A 699 -17.68 -11.48 34.10
CA SER A 699 -18.92 -12.22 33.80
C SER A 699 -18.78 -13.14 32.58
N ILE A 700 -18.10 -12.69 31.52
CA ILE A 700 -17.85 -13.47 30.30
C ILE A 700 -16.76 -14.53 30.55
N GLY A 701 -15.77 -14.17 31.36
CA GLY A 701 -14.59 -14.95 31.70
C GLY A 701 -13.45 -14.80 30.69
N TYR A 702 -12.22 -14.72 31.19
CA TYR A 702 -11.01 -14.61 30.37
C TYR A 702 -10.65 -15.93 29.65
N PRO A 703 -9.94 -15.86 28.50
CA PRO A 703 -9.57 -14.64 27.78
C PRO A 703 -10.75 -13.94 27.08
N VAL A 704 -10.66 -12.63 26.95
CA VAL A 704 -11.63 -11.77 26.24
C VAL A 704 -10.92 -10.99 25.13
N LEU A 705 -11.61 -10.75 24.03
CA LEU A 705 -11.20 -9.84 22.98
C LEU A 705 -11.80 -8.47 23.29
N VAL A 706 -10.96 -7.44 23.34
CA VAL A 706 -11.41 -6.05 23.52
C VAL A 706 -11.17 -5.25 22.25
N ARG A 707 -12.15 -4.44 21.85
CA ARG A 707 -12.09 -3.64 20.62
C ARG A 707 -12.90 -2.35 20.71
N PRO A 708 -12.46 -1.26 20.06
CA PRO A 708 -13.31 -0.07 19.85
C PRO A 708 -14.44 -0.35 18.85
N SER A 709 -15.52 0.44 18.89
CA SER A 709 -16.57 0.43 17.85
C SER A 709 -16.15 1.23 16.59
N TYR A 710 -16.73 0.92 15.42
CA TYR A 710 -16.52 1.60 14.13
C TYR A 710 -15.06 1.69 13.66
N VAL A 711 -14.31 0.59 13.75
CA VAL A 711 -12.91 0.52 13.29
C VAL A 711 -12.67 -0.59 12.29
N LEU A 712 -11.85 -0.32 11.28
CA LEU A 712 -11.42 -1.29 10.27
C LEU A 712 -10.02 -1.84 10.56
N GLY A 713 -9.75 -3.07 10.10
CA GLY A 713 -8.43 -3.67 10.17
C GLY A 713 -7.98 -3.98 11.60
N GLY A 714 -8.94 -4.23 12.50
CA GLY A 714 -8.65 -4.57 13.88
C GLY A 714 -7.99 -3.46 14.70
N ARG A 715 -8.23 -2.18 14.38
CA ARG A 715 -7.53 -1.06 15.02
C ARG A 715 -7.71 -1.09 16.54
N ALA A 716 -6.59 -1.05 17.26
CA ALA A 716 -6.53 -1.12 18.71
C ALA A 716 -7.28 -2.33 19.32
N MET A 717 -7.41 -3.44 18.60
CA MET A 717 -7.95 -4.68 19.18
C MET A 717 -6.88 -5.43 19.99
N GLU A 718 -7.26 -6.03 21.12
CA GLU A 718 -6.34 -6.82 21.94
C GLU A 718 -7.01 -8.04 22.58
N ILE A 719 -6.26 -9.15 22.67
CA ILE A 719 -6.70 -10.34 23.41
C ILE A 719 -6.14 -10.23 24.83
N VAL A 720 -7.04 -10.13 25.79
CA VAL A 720 -6.73 -9.92 27.20
C VAL A 720 -6.95 -11.22 27.96
N TYR A 721 -5.95 -11.66 28.71
CA TYR A 721 -6.00 -12.93 29.46
C TYR A 721 -6.26 -12.73 30.95
N LYS A 722 -6.08 -11.50 31.46
CA LYS A 722 -6.23 -11.17 32.88
C LYS A 722 -6.73 -9.74 33.08
N GLU A 723 -7.35 -9.49 34.22
CA GLU A 723 -7.87 -8.16 34.60
C GLU A 723 -6.82 -7.04 34.56
N ALA A 724 -5.60 -7.30 35.03
CA ALA A 724 -4.53 -6.30 35.00
C ALA A 724 -4.19 -5.81 33.57
N GLU A 725 -4.30 -6.71 32.57
CA GLU A 725 -4.10 -6.39 31.16
C GLU A 725 -5.27 -5.55 30.63
N LEU A 726 -6.51 -5.84 31.06
CA LEU A 726 -7.70 -5.06 30.70
C LEU A 726 -7.61 -3.61 31.18
N LEU A 727 -7.19 -3.41 32.43
CA LEU A 727 -7.05 -2.07 33.01
C LEU A 727 -6.02 -1.23 32.23
N GLN A 728 -4.90 -1.84 31.85
CA GLN A 728 -3.87 -1.18 31.05
C GLN A 728 -4.38 -0.83 29.65
N TYR A 729 -5.13 -1.73 29.02
CA TYR A 729 -5.79 -1.47 27.74
C TYR A 729 -6.75 -0.29 27.83
N MET A 730 -7.66 -0.28 28.81
CA MET A 730 -8.67 0.76 28.97
C MET A 730 -8.07 2.14 29.23
N GLN A 731 -6.97 2.25 29.99
CA GLN A 731 -6.26 3.51 30.21
C GLN A 731 -5.71 4.15 28.93
N ASN A 732 -5.36 3.32 27.93
CA ASN A 732 -4.84 3.77 26.65
C ASN A 732 -5.96 3.98 25.63
N ALA A 733 -6.90 3.01 25.53
CA ALA A 733 -7.96 3.01 24.52
C ALA A 733 -8.98 4.14 24.71
N VAL A 734 -9.36 4.47 25.95
CA VAL A 734 -10.34 5.54 26.23
C VAL A 734 -9.82 6.92 25.82
N LYS A 735 -8.49 7.12 25.75
CA LYS A 735 -7.89 8.37 25.26
C LYS A 735 -7.98 8.51 23.74
N VAL A 736 -8.03 7.40 23.01
CA VAL A 736 -8.05 7.39 21.53
C VAL A 736 -9.43 7.68 20.99
N ASN A 737 -10.49 7.30 21.71
CA ASN A 737 -11.86 7.57 21.29
C ASN A 737 -12.81 7.74 22.48
N PRO A 738 -12.92 8.94 23.08
CA PRO A 738 -13.74 9.17 24.27
C PRO A 738 -15.25 8.97 24.03
N GLU A 739 -15.70 9.16 22.79
CA GLU A 739 -17.12 9.15 22.41
C GLU A 739 -17.66 7.77 22.03
N HIS A 740 -16.78 6.78 21.83
CA HIS A 740 -17.17 5.44 21.36
C HIS A 740 -16.94 4.37 22.43
N PRO A 741 -17.91 3.45 22.62
CA PRO A 741 -17.78 2.40 23.62
C PRO A 741 -16.79 1.30 23.21
N VAL A 742 -16.29 0.57 24.21
CA VAL A 742 -15.42 -0.59 24.05
C VAL A 742 -16.25 -1.87 24.10
N LEU A 743 -16.10 -2.71 23.08
CA LEU A 743 -16.74 -4.02 23.00
C LEU A 743 -15.84 -5.08 23.64
N ILE A 744 -16.43 -5.94 24.45
CA ILE A 744 -15.74 -7.03 25.15
C ILE A 744 -16.43 -8.34 24.79
N ASP A 745 -15.74 -9.17 24.02
CA ASP A 745 -16.23 -10.43 23.49
C ASP A 745 -15.46 -11.62 24.09
N ARG A 746 -16.13 -12.76 24.28
CA ARG A 746 -15.49 -14.02 24.64
C ARG A 746 -14.54 -14.40 23.52
N TYR A 747 -13.26 -14.55 23.84
CA TYR A 747 -12.30 -15.04 22.86
C TYR A 747 -12.52 -16.54 22.61
N LEU A 748 -12.93 -16.90 21.39
CA LEU A 748 -13.07 -18.28 20.97
C LEU A 748 -11.82 -18.74 20.24
N THR A 749 -11.10 -19.69 20.84
CA THR A 749 -10.03 -20.39 20.13
C THR A 749 -10.65 -21.37 19.14
N GLY A 750 -10.34 -21.21 17.87
CA GLY A 750 -10.95 -21.99 16.80
C GLY A 750 -10.38 -21.61 15.45
N LYS A 751 -10.90 -22.25 14.42
CA LYS A 751 -10.54 -21.98 13.03
C LYS A 751 -11.38 -20.85 12.48
N GLU A 752 -10.74 -19.87 11.87
CA GLU A 752 -11.42 -18.75 11.25
C GLU A 752 -11.78 -19.08 9.79
N ILE A 753 -12.99 -18.69 9.40
CA ILE A 753 -13.57 -18.92 8.08
C ILE A 753 -14.10 -17.60 7.56
N GLU A 754 -13.84 -17.32 6.29
CA GLU A 754 -14.30 -16.10 5.63
C GLU A 754 -15.17 -16.45 4.42
N VAL A 755 -16.30 -15.74 4.29
CA VAL A 755 -17.28 -15.97 3.23
C VAL A 755 -17.66 -14.64 2.62
N ASP A 756 -17.48 -14.52 1.31
CA ASP A 756 -18.07 -13.43 0.54
C ASP A 756 -19.33 -13.92 -0.18
N ALA A 757 -20.33 -13.05 -0.26
CA ALA A 757 -21.59 -13.33 -0.91
C ALA A 757 -22.14 -12.09 -1.62
N ILE A 758 -23.09 -12.33 -2.52
CA ILE A 758 -23.83 -11.32 -3.28
C ILE A 758 -25.32 -11.54 -3.00
N SER A 759 -26.05 -10.47 -2.73
CA SER A 759 -27.50 -10.52 -2.46
C SER A 759 -28.22 -9.48 -3.31
N ASP A 760 -29.37 -9.84 -3.88
CA ASP A 760 -30.32 -8.89 -4.49
C ASP A 760 -31.50 -8.56 -3.54
N GLY A 761 -31.40 -8.99 -2.27
CA GLY A 761 -32.43 -8.89 -1.25
C GLY A 761 -33.35 -10.11 -1.17
N THR A 762 -33.45 -10.90 -2.25
CA THR A 762 -34.27 -12.11 -2.32
C THR A 762 -33.45 -13.39 -2.43
N ASP A 763 -32.46 -13.40 -3.30
CA ASP A 763 -31.54 -14.49 -3.56
C ASP A 763 -30.14 -14.11 -3.07
N VAL A 764 -29.38 -15.13 -2.66
CA VAL A 764 -28.03 -14.98 -2.12
C VAL A 764 -27.12 -15.96 -2.82
N VAL A 765 -26.10 -15.46 -3.50
CA VAL A 765 -25.07 -16.24 -4.20
C VAL A 765 -23.78 -16.18 -3.39
N ILE A 766 -23.20 -17.33 -3.09
CA ILE A 766 -21.94 -17.47 -2.35
C ILE A 766 -20.90 -18.00 -3.33
N PRO A 767 -19.98 -17.16 -3.86
CA PRO A 767 -18.96 -17.63 -4.80
C PRO A 767 -17.98 -18.62 -4.18
N GLY A 768 -17.65 -18.47 -2.90
CA GLY A 768 -16.72 -19.37 -2.22
C GLY A 768 -16.65 -19.18 -0.71
N ILE A 769 -16.11 -20.20 -0.05
CA ILE A 769 -15.80 -20.21 1.39
C ILE A 769 -14.28 -20.35 1.50
N MET A 770 -13.64 -19.54 2.33
CA MET A 770 -12.19 -19.56 2.56
C MET A 770 -11.88 -20.02 3.98
N GLU A 771 -10.92 -20.93 4.10
CA GLU A 771 -10.40 -21.43 5.37
C GLU A 771 -9.07 -20.75 5.69
N HIS A 772 -8.93 -20.13 6.88
CA HIS A 772 -7.64 -19.61 7.31
C HIS A 772 -6.74 -20.72 7.87
N ILE A 773 -5.42 -20.61 7.63
CA ILE A 773 -4.40 -21.48 8.25
C ILE A 773 -4.22 -21.09 9.70
N GLU A 774 -4.02 -19.80 9.98
CA GLU A 774 -3.93 -19.27 11.32
C GLU A 774 -5.27 -19.42 12.05
N ARG A 775 -5.21 -19.82 13.33
CA ARG A 775 -6.40 -19.82 14.20
C ARG A 775 -6.88 -18.40 14.49
N ALA A 776 -8.16 -18.27 14.83
CA ALA A 776 -8.79 -17.01 15.20
C ALA A 776 -7.96 -16.30 16.27
N GLY A 777 -7.74 -14.99 16.08
CA GLY A 777 -6.83 -14.16 16.88
C GLY A 777 -5.67 -13.55 16.09
N VAL A 778 -5.43 -14.05 14.87
CA VAL A 778 -4.71 -13.32 13.81
C VAL A 778 -5.76 -12.72 12.88
N HIS A 779 -5.64 -11.43 12.58
CA HIS A 779 -6.59 -10.73 11.72
C HIS A 779 -6.68 -11.38 10.33
N SER A 780 -7.90 -11.50 9.76
CA SER A 780 -8.15 -12.10 8.44
C SER A 780 -7.23 -11.58 7.32
N GLY A 781 -7.01 -10.26 7.30
CA GLY A 781 -6.06 -9.61 6.37
C GLY A 781 -4.62 -10.11 6.46
N ASP A 782 -4.16 -10.50 7.66
CA ASP A 782 -2.79 -11.01 7.93
C ASP A 782 -2.71 -12.54 7.96
N SER A 783 -3.83 -13.22 7.72
CA SER A 783 -3.90 -14.67 7.67
C SER A 783 -3.72 -15.19 6.24
N ILE A 784 -3.17 -16.40 6.15
CA ILE A 784 -3.13 -17.18 4.93
C ILE A 784 -4.50 -17.86 4.79
N ALA A 785 -5.16 -17.65 3.65
CA ALA A 785 -6.49 -18.19 3.38
C ALA A 785 -6.45 -19.20 2.23
N VAL A 786 -7.20 -20.29 2.36
CA VAL A 786 -7.24 -21.41 1.42
C VAL A 786 -8.65 -21.58 0.85
N TYR A 787 -8.74 -21.63 -0.47
CA TYR A 787 -9.95 -22.00 -1.21
C TYR A 787 -9.67 -23.22 -2.10
N PRO A 788 -10.60 -24.19 -2.19
CA PRO A 788 -11.74 -24.37 -1.29
C PRO A 788 -11.27 -24.81 0.11
N PRO A 789 -12.15 -24.83 1.13
CA PRO A 789 -11.81 -25.27 2.47
C PRO A 789 -11.38 -26.74 2.48
N GLN A 790 -10.32 -27.05 3.23
CA GLN A 790 -9.64 -28.36 3.20
C GLN A 790 -10.01 -29.25 4.39
N LYS A 791 -10.37 -28.66 5.53
CA LYS A 791 -10.58 -29.38 6.79
C LYS A 791 -12.01 -29.23 7.34
N LEU A 792 -12.92 -28.59 6.59
CA LEU A 792 -14.32 -28.41 7.00
C LEU A 792 -15.13 -29.67 6.68
N THR A 793 -16.03 -30.04 7.58
CA THR A 793 -17.02 -31.09 7.31
C THR A 793 -18.17 -30.55 6.47
N GLU A 794 -18.88 -31.44 5.75
CA GLU A 794 -20.07 -31.06 4.97
C GLU A 794 -21.15 -30.40 5.86
N ASP A 795 -21.34 -30.88 7.09
CA ASP A 795 -22.27 -30.26 8.05
C ASP A 795 -21.86 -28.83 8.43
N GLN A 796 -20.55 -28.58 8.57
CA GLN A 796 -20.04 -27.23 8.85
C GLN A 796 -20.25 -26.32 7.64
N LYS A 797 -19.92 -26.78 6.43
CA LYS A 797 -20.17 -26.05 5.17
C LYS A 797 -21.65 -25.71 5.01
N ALA A 798 -22.54 -26.68 5.23
CA ALA A 798 -23.99 -26.48 5.15
C ALA A 798 -24.49 -25.42 6.14
N LYS A 799 -24.02 -25.45 7.39
CA LYS A 799 -24.35 -24.42 8.40
C LYS A 799 -23.85 -23.03 8.00
N ILE A 800 -22.64 -22.93 7.46
CA ILE A 800 -22.08 -21.66 6.97
C ILE A 800 -22.95 -21.09 5.85
N ILE A 801 -23.35 -21.91 4.87
CA ILE A 801 -24.24 -21.50 3.77
C ILE A 801 -25.61 -21.05 4.30
N GLU A 802 -26.19 -21.81 5.23
CA GLU A 802 -27.48 -21.49 5.86
C GLU A 802 -27.41 -20.14 6.59
N TYR A 803 -26.40 -19.97 7.45
CA TYR A 803 -26.23 -18.73 8.22
C TYR A 803 -25.93 -17.55 7.31
N THR A 804 -25.10 -17.71 6.29
CA THR A 804 -24.80 -16.65 5.31
C THR A 804 -26.08 -16.18 4.63
N THR A 805 -26.91 -17.12 4.17
CA THR A 805 -28.19 -16.82 3.51
C THR A 805 -29.17 -16.13 4.45
N LYS A 806 -29.27 -16.60 5.70
CA LYS A 806 -30.12 -15.98 6.73
C LYS A 806 -29.69 -14.56 7.05
N LEU A 807 -28.39 -14.33 7.18
CA LEU A 807 -27.82 -13.02 7.50
C LEU A 807 -28.04 -12.03 6.35
N ALA A 808 -27.73 -12.42 5.12
CA ALA A 808 -27.97 -11.58 3.94
C ALA A 808 -29.42 -11.11 3.84
N LYS A 809 -30.39 -12.04 4.00
CA LYS A 809 -31.82 -11.73 3.94
C LYS A 809 -32.33 -10.97 5.16
N GLY A 810 -31.92 -11.39 6.36
CA GLY A 810 -32.36 -10.76 7.62
C GLY A 810 -31.79 -9.37 7.84
N LEU A 811 -30.62 -9.08 7.27
CA LEU A 811 -30.01 -7.76 7.25
C LEU A 811 -30.42 -6.94 6.03
N ASN A 812 -31.35 -7.42 5.18
CA ASN A 812 -31.80 -6.76 3.94
C ASN A 812 -30.65 -6.28 3.03
N ILE A 813 -29.60 -7.08 2.92
CA ILE A 813 -28.41 -6.69 2.17
C ILE A 813 -28.70 -6.73 0.67
N ILE A 814 -28.32 -5.67 -0.05
CA ILE A 814 -28.38 -5.56 -1.52
C ILE A 814 -26.99 -5.14 -2.02
N GLY A 815 -26.33 -6.02 -2.75
CA GLY A 815 -24.94 -5.88 -3.18
C GLY A 815 -24.04 -6.94 -2.53
N LEU A 816 -22.83 -6.54 -2.13
CA LEU A 816 -21.85 -7.42 -1.49
C LEU A 816 -22.02 -7.49 0.02
N LEU A 817 -21.70 -8.67 0.56
CA LEU A 817 -21.40 -8.85 1.97
C LEU A 817 -20.24 -9.80 2.18
N ASN A 818 -19.55 -9.60 3.29
CA ASN A 818 -18.53 -10.49 3.81
C ASN A 818 -18.90 -10.89 5.24
N ILE A 819 -18.69 -12.17 5.57
CA ILE A 819 -18.99 -12.72 6.89
C ILE A 819 -17.79 -13.50 7.37
N GLN A 820 -17.38 -13.21 8.60
CA GLN A 820 -16.33 -13.96 9.29
C GLN A 820 -16.97 -14.88 10.33
N TYR A 821 -16.56 -16.14 10.33
CA TYR A 821 -16.98 -17.16 11.27
C TYR A 821 -15.79 -17.73 12.04
N VAL A 822 -16.04 -18.25 13.23
CA VAL A 822 -15.11 -19.10 13.95
C VAL A 822 -15.75 -20.45 14.24
N ILE A 823 -15.02 -21.52 13.92
CA ILE A 823 -15.37 -22.90 14.29
C ILE A 823 -14.64 -23.26 15.56
N SER A 824 -15.38 -23.41 16.67
CA SER A 824 -14.83 -23.80 17.97
C SER A 824 -15.59 -25.01 18.50
N LYS A 825 -14.86 -26.06 18.92
CA LYS A 825 -15.43 -27.33 19.42
C LYS A 825 -16.50 -27.96 18.49
N GLY A 826 -16.37 -27.75 17.18
CA GLY A 826 -17.28 -28.28 16.16
C GLY A 826 -18.50 -27.39 15.86
N GLU A 827 -18.71 -26.30 16.59
CA GLU A 827 -19.80 -25.35 16.38
C GLU A 827 -19.34 -24.11 15.60
N VAL A 828 -20.23 -23.56 14.78
CA VAL A 828 -19.99 -22.39 13.92
C VAL A 828 -20.59 -21.16 14.58
N PHE A 829 -19.77 -20.14 14.83
CA PHE A 829 -20.18 -18.85 15.40
C PHE A 829 -19.85 -17.73 14.42
N VAL A 830 -20.73 -16.73 14.31
CA VAL A 830 -20.46 -15.49 13.56
C VAL A 830 -19.61 -14.55 14.42
N ILE A 831 -18.56 -14.00 13.82
CA ILE A 831 -17.73 -12.95 14.41
C ILE A 831 -18.30 -11.59 14.02
N GLU A 832 -18.37 -11.32 12.73
CA GLU A 832 -18.84 -10.05 12.15
C GLU A 832 -19.46 -10.25 10.77
N VAL A 833 -20.32 -9.30 10.37
CA VAL A 833 -20.87 -9.17 9.02
C VAL A 833 -20.55 -7.77 8.51
N ASN A 834 -19.91 -7.70 7.35
CA ASN A 834 -19.55 -6.47 6.67
C ASN A 834 -20.44 -6.34 5.42
N PRO A 835 -21.49 -5.49 5.41
CA PRO A 835 -22.42 -5.33 4.29
C PRO A 835 -21.83 -4.44 3.16
N ARG A 836 -20.61 -4.78 2.74
CA ARG A 836 -19.80 -4.03 1.77
C ARG A 836 -18.79 -4.97 1.10
N SER A 837 -18.04 -4.45 0.13
CA SER A 837 -16.90 -5.19 -0.41
C SER A 837 -15.88 -5.50 0.68
N SER A 838 -15.27 -6.68 0.58
CA SER A 838 -14.11 -7.09 1.35
C SER A 838 -12.87 -7.09 0.46
N ARG A 839 -11.72 -7.30 1.09
CA ARG A 839 -10.43 -7.45 0.40
C ARG A 839 -10.30 -8.77 -0.36
N THR A 840 -11.11 -9.78 -0.02
CA THR A 840 -11.05 -11.12 -0.65
C THR A 840 -11.91 -11.22 -1.92
N VAL A 841 -12.71 -10.20 -2.22
CA VAL A 841 -13.54 -10.11 -3.42
C VAL A 841 -12.74 -10.29 -4.72
N PRO A 842 -11.59 -9.60 -4.96
CA PRO A 842 -10.81 -9.83 -6.17
C PRO A 842 -10.29 -11.27 -6.26
N PHE A 843 -9.72 -11.79 -5.16
CA PHE A 843 -9.19 -13.16 -5.08
C PHE A 843 -10.24 -14.20 -5.46
N LEU A 844 -11.42 -14.16 -4.82
CA LEU A 844 -12.51 -15.09 -5.14
C LEU A 844 -13.07 -14.87 -6.54
N SER A 845 -13.18 -13.62 -7.00
CA SER A 845 -13.66 -13.32 -8.36
C SER A 845 -12.78 -13.99 -9.43
N LYS A 846 -11.45 -13.97 -9.25
CA LYS A 846 -10.50 -14.54 -10.22
C LYS A 846 -10.47 -16.06 -10.23
N ILE A 847 -10.76 -16.68 -9.09
CA ILE A 847 -10.81 -18.14 -8.98
C ILE A 847 -12.13 -18.66 -9.52
N THR A 848 -13.23 -18.09 -9.06
CA THR A 848 -14.58 -18.61 -9.30
C THR A 848 -15.14 -18.23 -10.67
N ASN A 849 -14.52 -17.25 -11.35
CA ASN A 849 -15.04 -16.57 -12.55
C ASN A 849 -16.42 -15.93 -12.31
N VAL A 850 -16.69 -15.52 -11.07
CA VAL A 850 -17.87 -14.74 -10.71
C VAL A 850 -17.40 -13.30 -10.54
N PRO A 851 -17.72 -12.36 -11.46
CA PRO A 851 -17.31 -10.96 -11.33
C PRO A 851 -18.15 -10.26 -10.24
N MET A 852 -17.79 -10.49 -8.99
CA MET A 852 -18.65 -10.23 -7.83
C MET A 852 -19.09 -8.77 -7.73
N ALA A 853 -18.17 -7.82 -7.88
CA ALA A 853 -18.47 -6.39 -7.83
C ALA A 853 -19.39 -5.95 -8.99
N ASN A 854 -19.19 -6.49 -10.20
CA ASN A 854 -20.04 -6.19 -11.35
C ASN A 854 -21.48 -6.68 -11.13
N ILE A 855 -21.65 -7.94 -10.69
CA ILE A 855 -22.97 -8.53 -10.39
C ILE A 855 -23.65 -7.79 -9.24
N ALA A 856 -22.91 -7.50 -8.16
CA ALA A 856 -23.43 -6.76 -7.03
C ALA A 856 -23.92 -5.36 -7.45
N THR A 857 -23.21 -4.69 -8.35
CA THR A 857 -23.62 -3.39 -8.88
C THR A 857 -24.91 -3.51 -9.68
N LYS A 858 -25.04 -4.52 -10.55
CA LYS A 858 -26.29 -4.78 -11.29
C LYS A 858 -27.46 -5.09 -10.36
N ALA A 859 -27.22 -5.82 -9.27
CA ALA A 859 -28.20 -6.07 -8.22
C ALA A 859 -28.62 -4.78 -7.49
N ILE A 860 -27.66 -3.91 -7.16
CA ILE A 860 -27.91 -2.57 -6.61
C ILE A 860 -28.80 -1.73 -7.56
N MET A 861 -28.59 -1.88 -8.87
CA MET A 861 -29.40 -1.21 -9.90
C MET A 861 -30.75 -1.90 -10.20
N GLY A 862 -31.08 -2.98 -9.49
CA GLY A 862 -32.39 -3.65 -9.54
C GLY A 862 -32.49 -4.86 -10.45
N GLN A 863 -31.39 -5.35 -11.03
CA GLN A 863 -31.38 -6.61 -11.79
C GLN A 863 -31.25 -7.80 -10.82
N SER A 864 -32.13 -8.79 -10.91
CA SER A 864 -32.06 -9.96 -10.02
C SER A 864 -30.89 -10.90 -10.36
N LEU A 865 -30.39 -11.63 -9.37
CA LEU A 865 -29.36 -12.66 -9.54
C LEU A 865 -29.82 -13.77 -10.49
N GLN A 866 -31.12 -14.10 -10.47
CA GLN A 866 -31.71 -15.09 -11.38
C GLN A 866 -31.67 -14.63 -12.84
N GLU A 867 -32.00 -13.36 -13.13
CA GLU A 867 -31.91 -12.79 -14.48
C GLU A 867 -30.47 -12.74 -15.01
N MET A 868 -29.49 -12.62 -14.10
CA MET A 868 -28.07 -12.71 -14.42
C MET A 868 -27.57 -14.16 -14.57
N GLY A 869 -28.43 -15.16 -14.37
CA GLY A 869 -28.11 -16.58 -14.54
C GLY A 869 -27.51 -17.27 -13.31
N TYR A 870 -27.60 -16.65 -12.13
CA TYR A 870 -27.09 -17.22 -10.88
C TYR A 870 -28.21 -17.85 -10.04
N GLN A 871 -27.89 -18.95 -9.37
CA GLN A 871 -28.79 -19.63 -8.44
C GLN A 871 -28.39 -19.31 -7.01
N SER A 872 -29.37 -19.17 -6.11
CA SER A 872 -29.08 -18.94 -4.70
C SER A 872 -28.39 -20.15 -4.06
N GLY A 873 -27.37 -19.89 -3.24
CA GLY A 873 -26.55 -20.89 -2.56
C GLY A 873 -25.07 -20.78 -2.91
N LEU A 874 -24.30 -21.82 -2.58
CA LEU A 874 -22.87 -21.93 -2.90
C LEU A 874 -22.68 -22.29 -4.37
N VAL A 875 -21.88 -21.49 -5.07
CA VAL A 875 -21.41 -21.80 -6.43
C VAL A 875 -20.50 -23.04 -6.38
N PRO A 876 -20.57 -23.97 -7.36
CA PRO A 876 -19.72 -25.16 -7.37
C PRO A 876 -18.24 -24.82 -7.20
N GLU A 877 -17.59 -25.51 -6.26
CA GLU A 877 -16.16 -25.34 -5.98
C GLU A 877 -15.33 -25.61 -7.24
N LYS A 878 -14.35 -24.76 -7.53
CA LYS A 878 -13.43 -24.95 -8.65
C LYS A 878 -12.42 -26.04 -8.33
N GLU A 879 -12.01 -26.78 -9.36
CA GLU A 879 -10.90 -27.73 -9.24
C GLU A 879 -9.57 -27.01 -8.92
N GLY A 880 -8.76 -27.66 -8.10
CA GLY A 880 -7.47 -27.16 -7.61
C GLY A 880 -7.56 -26.51 -6.24
N VAL A 881 -6.40 -26.12 -5.72
CA VAL A 881 -6.24 -25.42 -4.45
C VAL A 881 -5.60 -24.06 -4.71
N TYR A 882 -6.15 -23.05 -4.05
CA TYR A 882 -5.80 -21.65 -4.21
C TYR A 882 -5.53 -21.07 -2.83
N VAL A 883 -4.38 -20.42 -2.67
CA VAL A 883 -3.91 -19.93 -1.38
C VAL A 883 -3.59 -18.45 -1.50
N LYS A 884 -4.27 -17.61 -0.73
CA LYS A 884 -3.92 -16.20 -0.54
C LYS A 884 -2.90 -16.10 0.59
N VAL A 885 -1.75 -15.50 0.30
CA VAL A 885 -0.67 -15.27 1.29
C VAL A 885 -0.47 -13.77 1.48
N PRO A 886 -0.49 -13.24 2.71
CA PRO A 886 -0.26 -11.83 2.99
C PRO A 886 1.23 -11.46 2.87
N VAL A 887 1.48 -10.20 2.50
CA VAL A 887 2.82 -9.63 2.33
C VAL A 887 3.02 -8.48 3.31
N PHE A 888 4.20 -8.44 3.94
CA PHE A 888 4.52 -7.48 4.99
C PHE A 888 5.73 -6.62 4.62
N SER A 889 5.65 -5.33 4.93
CA SER A 889 6.73 -4.36 4.68
C SER A 889 7.61 -4.08 5.92
N PHE A 890 7.75 -5.04 6.83
CA PHE A 890 8.48 -4.87 8.09
C PHE A 890 9.96 -4.48 7.90
N ALA A 891 10.58 -4.90 6.79
CA ALA A 891 11.96 -4.52 6.45
C ALA A 891 12.15 -3.00 6.34
N LYS A 892 11.10 -2.28 5.89
CA LYS A 892 11.11 -0.81 5.70
C LYS A 892 10.79 -0.04 6.98
N LEU A 893 10.13 -0.68 7.95
CA LEU A 893 9.66 -0.01 9.17
C LEU A 893 10.52 -0.38 10.39
N ARG A 894 11.41 0.54 10.79
CA ARG A 894 12.28 0.37 11.98
C ARG A 894 11.50 0.50 13.28
N ARG A 895 11.93 -0.27 14.29
CA ARG A 895 11.34 -0.32 15.65
C ARG A 895 9.88 -0.77 15.70
N VAL A 896 9.43 -1.52 14.70
CA VAL A 896 8.09 -2.12 14.65
C VAL A 896 8.14 -3.58 15.08
N ASP A 897 7.14 -4.01 15.84
CA ASP A 897 6.97 -5.43 16.18
C ASP A 897 6.28 -6.18 15.04
N THR A 898 6.93 -7.24 14.57
CA THR A 898 6.53 -8.05 13.41
C THR A 898 5.57 -9.18 13.78
N THR A 899 5.05 -9.17 15.00
CA THR A 899 4.09 -10.17 15.47
C THR A 899 2.73 -9.99 14.85
N LEU A 900 2.11 -11.13 14.52
CA LEU A 900 0.71 -11.16 14.08
C LEU A 900 -0.22 -11.13 15.28
N GLY A 901 -1.38 -10.52 15.12
CA GLY A 901 -2.40 -10.37 16.15
C GLY A 901 -3.73 -9.91 15.56
N PRO A 902 -4.67 -9.43 16.39
CA PRO A 902 -6.00 -9.04 15.93
C PRO A 902 -6.01 -7.74 15.11
N GLU A 903 -4.90 -6.97 15.09
CA GLU A 903 -4.74 -5.81 14.23
C GLU A 903 -3.94 -6.14 12.97
N MET A 904 -4.47 -5.76 11.81
CA MET A 904 -3.85 -5.99 10.49
C MET A 904 -2.58 -5.15 10.29
N LYS A 905 -1.55 -5.74 9.69
CA LYS A 905 -0.23 -5.13 9.42
C LYS A 905 0.30 -5.39 8.00
N SER A 906 -0.30 -6.28 7.23
CA SER A 906 0.08 -6.57 5.85
C SER A 906 -0.20 -5.38 4.93
N THR A 907 0.64 -5.23 3.89
CA THR A 907 0.54 -4.16 2.89
C THR A 907 -0.05 -4.64 1.56
N GLY A 908 -0.05 -5.94 1.31
CA GLY A 908 -0.57 -6.54 0.09
C GLY A 908 -0.71 -8.05 0.22
N GLU A 909 -1.02 -8.70 -0.91
CA GLU A 909 -1.26 -10.14 -0.98
C GLU A 909 -0.76 -10.74 -2.29
N VAL A 910 -0.56 -12.06 -2.26
CA VAL A 910 -0.26 -12.88 -3.44
C VAL A 910 -1.13 -14.13 -3.44
N MET A 911 -1.24 -14.74 -4.61
CA MET A 911 -1.98 -15.97 -4.81
C MET A 911 -1.06 -17.08 -5.31
N GLY A 912 -1.15 -18.23 -4.65
CA GLY A 912 -0.58 -19.49 -5.12
C GLY A 912 -1.68 -20.44 -5.58
N LYS A 913 -1.46 -21.14 -6.69
CA LYS A 913 -2.41 -22.10 -7.25
C LYS A 913 -1.72 -23.40 -7.64
N ASP A 914 -2.22 -24.54 -7.17
CA ASP A 914 -1.77 -25.86 -7.64
C ASP A 914 -2.80 -26.96 -7.31
N SER A 915 -2.45 -28.24 -7.54
CA SER A 915 -3.35 -29.37 -7.29
C SER A 915 -3.45 -29.78 -5.81
N THR A 916 -2.47 -29.40 -4.98
CA THR A 916 -2.45 -29.72 -3.55
C THR A 916 -2.18 -28.47 -2.72
N VAL A 917 -2.57 -28.51 -1.44
CA VAL A 917 -2.38 -27.40 -0.49
C VAL A 917 -0.91 -27.03 -0.37
N GLU A 918 -0.03 -28.02 -0.27
CA GLU A 918 1.41 -27.82 -0.06
C GLU A 918 2.05 -27.10 -1.25
N LYS A 919 1.71 -27.49 -2.47
CA LYS A 919 2.23 -26.83 -3.68
C LYS A 919 1.67 -25.42 -3.87
N ALA A 920 0.36 -25.25 -3.64
CA ALA A 920 -0.27 -23.93 -3.74
C ALA A 920 0.29 -22.98 -2.67
N LEU A 921 0.45 -23.46 -1.45
CA LEU A 921 1.06 -22.71 -0.35
C LEU A 921 2.53 -22.38 -0.64
N TYR A 922 3.32 -23.32 -1.15
CA TYR A 922 4.70 -23.04 -1.56
C TYR A 922 4.79 -21.90 -2.57
N LYS A 923 3.96 -21.93 -3.62
CA LYS A 923 3.89 -20.85 -4.60
C LYS A 923 3.54 -19.52 -3.92
N GLY A 924 2.52 -19.50 -3.07
CA GLY A 924 2.13 -18.29 -2.33
C GLY A 924 3.24 -17.74 -1.44
N LEU A 925 3.95 -18.60 -0.70
CA LEU A 925 5.07 -18.19 0.17
C LEU A 925 6.27 -17.66 -0.62
N VAL A 926 6.60 -18.30 -1.76
CA VAL A 926 7.67 -17.80 -2.63
C VAL A 926 7.28 -16.47 -3.27
N ALA A 927 6.03 -16.34 -3.72
CA ALA A 927 5.50 -15.11 -4.30
C ALA A 927 5.46 -13.94 -3.31
N SER A 928 5.30 -14.20 -2.00
CA SER A 928 5.33 -13.17 -0.95
C SER A 928 6.76 -12.72 -0.59
N GLY A 929 7.77 -13.26 -1.28
CA GLY A 929 9.19 -12.96 -1.06
C GLY A 929 9.85 -13.82 0.01
N MET A 930 9.17 -14.82 0.57
CA MET A 930 9.80 -15.73 1.53
C MET A 930 10.69 -16.74 0.82
N LYS A 931 11.91 -16.90 1.33
CA LYS A 931 12.78 -18.02 0.95
C LYS A 931 12.40 -19.23 1.79
N ILE A 932 12.14 -20.36 1.14
CA ILE A 932 11.81 -21.63 1.79
C ILE A 932 13.00 -22.59 1.62
N PRO A 933 14.03 -22.50 2.48
CA PRO A 933 15.17 -23.41 2.44
C PRO A 933 14.75 -24.83 2.80
N THR A 934 15.32 -25.83 2.12
CA THR A 934 15.05 -27.25 2.34
C THR A 934 16.03 -27.94 3.29
N LYS A 935 17.03 -27.21 3.79
CA LYS A 935 18.05 -27.68 4.73
C LYS A 935 18.56 -26.52 5.58
N GLY A 936 19.20 -26.84 6.70
CA GLY A 936 19.81 -25.85 7.59
C GLY A 936 19.40 -26.05 9.04
N ALA A 937 19.30 -24.95 9.79
CA ALA A 937 18.88 -24.97 11.19
C ALA A 937 17.61 -24.15 11.46
N VAL A 938 16.83 -24.58 12.45
CA VAL A 938 15.65 -23.88 12.96
C VAL A 938 15.96 -23.39 14.38
N LEU A 939 15.81 -22.09 14.63
CA LEU A 939 15.92 -21.49 15.95
C LEU A 939 14.55 -21.40 16.63
N LEU A 940 14.39 -22.09 17.77
CA LEU A 940 13.16 -22.13 18.55
C LEU A 940 13.27 -21.31 19.84
N THR A 941 12.38 -20.33 19.98
CA THR A 941 12.20 -19.51 21.17
C THR A 941 10.71 -19.35 21.45
N VAL A 942 10.15 -20.28 22.22
CA VAL A 942 8.70 -20.43 22.41
C VAL A 942 8.28 -20.14 23.85
N ALA A 943 7.10 -19.53 24.00
CA ALA A 943 6.46 -19.26 25.28
C ALA A 943 5.98 -20.56 25.96
N ASP A 944 5.82 -20.52 27.29
CA ASP A 944 5.49 -21.73 28.07
C ASP A 944 4.16 -22.38 27.65
N LYS A 945 3.16 -21.58 27.25
CA LYS A 945 1.84 -22.07 26.80
C LYS A 945 1.89 -22.85 25.48
N ASP A 946 2.95 -22.67 24.70
CA ASP A 946 3.09 -23.13 23.31
C ASP A 946 4.06 -24.32 23.21
N LYS A 947 4.67 -24.72 24.33
CA LYS A 947 5.77 -25.68 24.40
C LYS A 947 5.38 -27.08 23.91
N ASP A 948 4.20 -27.56 24.27
CA ASP A 948 3.75 -28.91 23.90
C ASP A 948 3.54 -29.03 22.39
N GLU A 949 2.91 -28.03 21.77
CA GLU A 949 2.69 -27.97 20.32
C GLU A 949 4.02 -27.76 19.57
N ALA A 950 4.88 -26.87 20.06
CA ALA A 950 6.21 -26.62 19.50
C ALA A 950 7.12 -27.86 19.54
N LEU A 951 6.97 -28.74 20.55
CA LEU A 951 7.73 -29.97 20.67
C LEU A 951 7.41 -30.97 19.54
N VAL A 952 6.15 -31.03 19.10
CA VAL A 952 5.72 -31.84 17.95
C VAL A 952 6.33 -31.30 16.66
N ILE A 953 6.29 -29.98 16.49
CA ILE A 953 6.87 -29.28 15.33
C ILE A 953 8.39 -29.50 15.27
N ALA A 954 9.09 -29.35 16.41
CA ALA A 954 10.53 -29.56 16.50
C ALA A 954 10.95 -30.97 16.10
N LYS A 955 10.23 -32.01 16.56
CA LYS A 955 10.46 -33.41 16.17
C LYS A 955 10.36 -33.60 14.66
N ARG A 956 9.31 -33.05 14.04
CA ARG A 956 9.08 -33.15 12.60
C ARG A 956 10.18 -32.46 11.79
N PHE A 957 10.59 -31.25 12.18
CA PHE A 957 11.75 -30.57 11.55
C PHE A 957 13.04 -31.41 11.65
N HIS A 958 13.29 -32.03 12.80
CA HIS A 958 14.45 -32.91 12.95
C HIS A 958 14.38 -34.14 12.02
N ASN A 959 13.20 -34.75 11.87
CA ASN A 959 12.99 -35.91 11.01
C ASN A 959 13.29 -35.62 9.52
N ILE A 960 13.00 -34.40 9.05
CA ILE A 960 13.36 -33.95 7.69
C ILE A 960 14.79 -33.38 7.58
N GLY A 961 15.61 -33.54 8.62
CA GLY A 961 17.06 -33.27 8.58
C GLY A 961 17.50 -31.88 9.00
N PHE A 962 16.63 -31.05 9.58
CA PHE A 962 17.04 -29.75 10.13
C PHE A 962 17.76 -29.91 11.46
N GLN A 963 18.79 -29.09 11.67
CA GLN A 963 19.39 -28.91 12.98
C GLN A 963 18.48 -28.03 13.85
N LEU A 964 18.35 -28.37 15.13
CA LEU A 964 17.54 -27.60 16.06
C LEU A 964 18.45 -26.75 16.94
N LEU A 965 18.20 -25.45 16.95
CA LEU A 965 18.78 -24.48 17.87
C LEU A 965 17.67 -23.99 18.80
N ALA A 966 17.89 -23.88 20.10
CA ALA A 966 16.85 -23.38 20.99
C ALA A 966 17.39 -22.66 22.23
N THR A 967 16.59 -21.75 22.77
CA THR A 967 16.88 -21.14 24.08
C THR A 967 16.84 -22.18 25.19
N HIS A 968 17.61 -21.98 26.27
CA HIS A 968 17.79 -22.98 27.35
C HIS A 968 16.50 -23.68 27.82
N GLY A 969 15.42 -22.94 28.07
CA GLY A 969 14.14 -23.52 28.53
C GLY A 969 13.45 -24.38 27.47
N THR A 970 13.51 -23.99 26.21
CA THR A 970 12.97 -24.76 25.08
C THR A 970 13.86 -25.96 24.74
N ALA A 971 15.19 -25.78 24.78
CA ALA A 971 16.16 -26.83 24.48
C ALA A 971 16.09 -28.00 25.49
N ASN A 972 15.88 -27.70 26.79
CA ASN A 972 15.73 -28.75 27.81
C ASN A 972 14.52 -29.64 27.54
N LEU A 973 13.37 -29.04 27.22
CA LEU A 973 12.15 -29.78 26.88
C LEU A 973 12.34 -30.68 25.65
N ILE A 974 12.98 -30.17 24.59
CA ILE A 974 13.23 -30.95 23.38
C ILE A 974 14.17 -32.13 23.68
N ARG A 975 15.24 -31.91 24.46
CA ARG A 975 16.20 -32.95 24.88
C ARG A 975 15.56 -34.07 25.69
N GLU A 976 14.58 -33.77 26.54
CA GLU A 976 13.83 -34.77 27.32
C GLU A 976 13.09 -35.79 26.43
N THR A 977 12.82 -35.44 25.17
CA THR A 977 12.21 -36.36 24.21
C THR A 977 13.19 -37.15 23.34
N GLY A 978 14.49 -37.04 23.60
CA GLY A 978 15.54 -37.74 22.85
C GLY A 978 15.91 -37.06 21.53
N VAL A 979 15.36 -35.89 21.21
CA VAL A 979 15.70 -35.13 20.00
C VAL A 979 16.96 -34.28 20.24
N PRO A 980 17.99 -34.37 19.40
CA PRO A 980 19.16 -33.51 19.47
C PRO A 980 18.80 -32.03 19.25
N VAL A 981 19.26 -31.16 20.16
CA VAL A 981 19.10 -29.70 20.05
C VAL A 981 20.30 -28.98 20.68
N GLN A 982 20.84 -28.00 19.97
CA GLN A 982 21.90 -27.14 20.46
C GLN A 982 21.29 -25.97 21.24
N THR A 983 21.89 -25.66 22.38
CA THR A 983 21.42 -24.56 23.23
C THR A 983 22.12 -23.27 22.83
N VAL A 984 21.34 -22.22 22.54
CA VAL A 984 21.84 -20.88 22.21
C VAL A 984 21.66 -19.96 23.41
N ALA A 985 22.67 -19.12 23.66
CA ALA A 985 22.66 -18.20 24.79
C ALA A 985 21.67 -17.04 24.58
N LYS A 986 21.13 -16.50 25.68
CA LYS A 986 20.30 -15.29 25.62
C LYS A 986 21.13 -14.07 25.25
N ILE A 987 20.46 -13.03 24.78
CA ILE A 987 21.09 -11.78 24.37
C ILE A 987 21.91 -11.19 25.53
N GLY A 988 23.18 -10.87 25.27
CA GLY A 988 24.09 -10.30 26.27
C GLY A 988 24.81 -11.30 27.19
N ALA A 989 24.77 -12.60 26.88
CA ALA A 989 25.59 -13.60 27.56
C ALA A 989 27.09 -13.47 27.21
N LYS A 990 27.98 -14.08 28.01
CA LYS A 990 29.42 -14.15 27.69
C LYS A 990 29.67 -15.21 26.60
N GLY A 991 29.54 -14.84 25.33
CA GLY A 991 29.72 -15.69 24.15
C GLY A 991 28.74 -15.35 23.02
N PRO A 992 28.77 -16.06 21.87
CA PRO A 992 27.82 -15.84 20.78
C PRO A 992 26.38 -16.04 21.26
N ASP A 993 25.54 -15.04 21.02
CA ASP A 993 24.12 -15.06 21.40
C ASP A 993 23.20 -15.27 20.19
N MET A 994 21.88 -15.25 20.41
CA MET A 994 20.90 -15.45 19.34
C MET A 994 21.02 -14.45 18.19
N LEU A 995 21.45 -13.21 18.44
CA LEU A 995 21.65 -12.23 17.37
C LEU A 995 22.85 -12.59 16.52
N ASP A 996 23.91 -13.12 17.13
CA ASP A 996 25.09 -13.59 16.40
C ASP A 996 24.75 -14.79 15.50
N VAL A 997 23.94 -15.73 15.99
CA VAL A 997 23.43 -16.87 15.19
C VAL A 997 22.63 -16.39 13.97
N ILE A 998 21.82 -15.35 14.12
CA ILE A 998 21.02 -14.78 13.03
C ILE A 998 21.91 -14.06 12.02
N ARG A 999 22.82 -13.18 12.49
CA ARG A 999 23.75 -12.42 11.64
C ARG A 999 24.77 -13.30 10.93
N GLY A 1000 25.22 -14.37 11.60
CA GLY A 1000 26.14 -15.36 11.05
C GLY A 1000 25.50 -16.31 10.03
N GLY A 1001 24.17 -16.23 9.82
CA GLY A 1001 23.45 -17.10 8.91
C GLY A 1001 23.37 -18.56 9.37
N GLU A 1002 23.57 -18.82 10.67
CA GLU A 1002 23.52 -20.17 11.23
C GLU A 1002 22.09 -20.73 11.31
N ALA A 1003 21.06 -19.86 11.33
CA ALA A 1003 19.65 -20.23 11.32
C ALA A 1003 18.95 -19.83 10.01
N GLN A 1004 18.15 -20.73 9.47
CA GLN A 1004 17.37 -20.55 8.23
C GLN A 1004 15.88 -20.30 8.49
N PHE A 1005 15.37 -20.74 9.65
CA PHE A 1005 14.03 -20.43 10.13
C PHE A 1005 14.08 -20.06 11.60
N ILE A 1006 13.17 -19.18 12.01
CA ILE A 1006 13.02 -18.77 13.41
C ILE A 1006 11.57 -18.97 13.81
N ILE A 1007 11.32 -19.79 14.82
CA ILE A 1007 9.99 -19.97 15.42
C ILE A 1007 10.00 -19.22 16.75
N ASN A 1008 9.28 -18.10 16.79
CA ASN A 1008 9.23 -17.24 17.97
C ASN A 1008 7.78 -16.94 18.40
N THR A 1009 7.33 -17.55 19.49
CA THR A 1009 6.01 -17.25 20.06
C THR A 1009 6.10 -16.25 21.21
N LEU A 1010 5.01 -15.49 21.40
CA LEU A 1010 5.00 -14.32 22.28
C LEU A 1010 4.98 -14.67 23.77
N THR A 1011 5.86 -14.03 24.53
CA THR A 1011 5.80 -13.95 26.01
C THR A 1011 5.24 -12.57 26.43
N LYS A 1012 4.49 -12.52 27.53
CA LYS A 1012 3.58 -11.42 27.91
C LYS A 1012 4.16 -9.99 27.91
N GLY A 1013 3.63 -9.07 27.10
CA GLY A 1013 3.82 -7.60 27.20
C GLY A 1013 4.60 -6.95 26.04
N LYS A 1014 4.14 -5.78 25.55
CA LYS A 1014 4.61 -5.07 24.34
C LYS A 1014 5.91 -4.24 24.49
N GLN A 1015 6.75 -4.50 25.50
CA GLN A 1015 7.94 -3.66 25.72
C GLN A 1015 9.06 -3.94 24.67
N PRO A 1016 9.52 -2.94 23.90
CA PRO A 1016 10.55 -3.10 22.85
C PRO A 1016 11.91 -3.60 23.34
N ALA A 1017 12.18 -3.50 24.64
CA ALA A 1017 13.45 -3.87 25.25
C ALA A 1017 13.62 -5.39 25.50
N ARG A 1018 12.65 -6.23 25.11
CA ARG A 1018 12.70 -7.68 25.36
C ARG A 1018 13.40 -8.46 24.25
N ASP A 1019 14.05 -9.55 24.63
CA ASP A 1019 14.80 -10.43 23.73
C ASP A 1019 13.98 -10.86 22.51
N GLY A 1020 12.71 -11.25 22.73
CA GLY A 1020 11.82 -11.69 21.65
C GLY A 1020 11.60 -10.63 20.56
N PHE A 1021 11.51 -9.35 20.91
CA PHE A 1021 11.36 -8.26 19.92
C PHE A 1021 12.63 -8.11 19.09
N ARG A 1022 13.79 -8.14 19.75
CA ARG A 1022 15.10 -8.01 19.10
C ARG A 1022 15.38 -9.16 18.14
N ILE A 1023 15.05 -10.39 18.54
CA ILE A 1023 15.16 -11.58 17.68
C ILE A 1023 14.37 -11.37 16.39
N ARG A 1024 13.06 -11.09 16.50
CA ARG A 1024 12.18 -10.92 15.34
C ARG A 1024 12.67 -9.81 14.40
N ARG A 1025 13.15 -8.71 14.98
CA ARG A 1025 13.68 -7.59 14.20
C ARG A 1025 14.94 -7.97 13.44
N GLU A 1026 15.88 -8.61 14.12
CA GLU A 1026 17.12 -9.08 13.51
C GLU A 1026 16.84 -10.11 12.40
N SER A 1027 15.85 -10.99 12.57
CA SER A 1027 15.41 -11.92 11.52
C SER A 1027 15.01 -11.19 10.24
N VAL A 1028 14.15 -10.16 10.37
CA VAL A 1028 13.69 -9.36 9.22
C VAL A 1028 14.84 -8.61 8.56
N GLU A 1029 15.78 -8.09 9.35
CA GLU A 1029 16.95 -7.37 8.82
C GLU A 1029 17.94 -8.28 8.07
N ASN A 1030 17.94 -9.58 8.37
CA ASN A 1030 18.77 -10.58 7.68
C ASN A 1030 18.00 -11.40 6.64
N GLY A 1031 16.72 -11.07 6.39
CA GLY A 1031 15.88 -11.79 5.43
C GLY A 1031 15.59 -13.24 5.80
N ILE A 1032 15.61 -13.57 7.10
CA ILE A 1032 15.32 -14.91 7.62
C ILE A 1032 13.83 -14.98 8.02
N PRO A 1033 13.05 -15.95 7.48
CA PRO A 1033 11.64 -16.10 7.85
C PRO A 1033 11.45 -16.32 9.35
N CYS A 1034 10.68 -15.43 9.98
CA CYS A 1034 10.36 -15.49 11.39
C CYS A 1034 8.87 -15.79 11.59
N LEU A 1035 8.58 -17.00 12.04
CA LEU A 1035 7.23 -17.55 12.20
C LEU A 1035 6.75 -17.30 13.62
N THR A 1036 5.73 -16.46 13.78
CA THR A 1036 5.15 -16.11 15.09
C THR A 1036 3.88 -16.89 15.44
N SER A 1037 3.36 -17.66 14.48
CA SER A 1037 2.23 -18.58 14.64
C SER A 1037 2.71 -20.01 14.43
N LEU A 1038 2.30 -20.92 15.33
CA LEU A 1038 2.61 -22.35 15.20
C LEU A 1038 1.79 -23.01 14.08
N ASP A 1039 0.62 -22.46 13.75
CA ASP A 1039 -0.19 -22.93 12.62
C ASP A 1039 0.56 -22.71 11.31
N THR A 1040 1.12 -21.51 11.12
CA THR A 1040 1.96 -21.18 9.96
C THR A 1040 3.22 -22.02 9.93
N ALA A 1041 3.88 -22.25 11.09
CA ALA A 1041 5.05 -23.13 11.17
C ALA A 1041 4.73 -24.58 10.79
N THR A 1042 3.57 -25.08 11.20
CA THR A 1042 3.08 -26.41 10.81
C THR A 1042 2.80 -26.49 9.32
N ALA A 1043 2.14 -25.49 8.74
CA ALA A 1043 1.83 -25.45 7.32
C ALA A 1043 3.11 -25.40 6.45
N ILE A 1044 4.11 -24.60 6.84
CA ILE A 1044 5.42 -24.58 6.15
C ILE A 1044 6.15 -25.91 6.29
N LEU A 1045 6.06 -26.56 7.44
CA LEU A 1045 6.65 -27.88 7.65
C LEU A 1045 6.01 -28.95 6.77
N GLU A 1046 4.69 -28.93 6.59
CA GLU A 1046 3.97 -29.80 5.65
C GLU A 1046 4.43 -29.57 4.20
N VAL A 1047 4.67 -28.31 3.82
CA VAL A 1047 5.28 -27.97 2.53
C VAL A 1047 6.66 -28.61 2.38
N LEU A 1048 7.53 -28.49 3.39
CA LEU A 1048 8.88 -29.06 3.36
C LEU A 1048 8.86 -30.59 3.32
N GLU A 1049 8.01 -31.23 4.11
CA GLU A 1049 7.81 -32.69 4.12
C GLU A 1049 7.33 -33.21 2.76
N SER A 1050 6.56 -32.42 2.00
CA SER A 1050 6.14 -32.79 0.64
C SER A 1050 7.28 -32.75 -0.39
N MET A 1051 8.37 -32.03 -0.09
CA MET A 1051 9.53 -31.83 -0.99
C MET A 1051 10.75 -32.68 -0.60
N ILE A 1052 10.82 -33.15 0.65
CA ILE A 1052 11.97 -33.84 1.22
C ILE A 1052 11.62 -35.29 1.50
N PHE A 1053 12.51 -36.20 1.15
CA PHE A 1053 12.35 -37.64 1.42
C PHE A 1053 12.93 -37.99 2.80
N ASN A 1054 12.12 -38.61 3.65
CA ASN A 1054 12.56 -39.13 4.96
C ASN A 1054 13.20 -40.52 4.81
N ALA A 1055 14.21 -40.81 5.64
CA ALA A 1055 14.88 -42.11 5.72
C ALA A 1055 14.71 -42.70 7.12
N GLU A 1056 13.73 -43.58 7.29
CA GLU A 1056 13.48 -44.26 8.56
C GLU A 1056 14.12 -45.64 8.60
N ALA A 1057 14.71 -46.00 9.75
CA ALA A 1057 15.21 -47.34 9.98
C ALA A 1057 14.04 -48.31 10.15
N MET A 1058 14.07 -49.44 9.43
CA MET A 1058 13.07 -50.50 9.60
C MET A 1058 13.03 -50.97 11.06
N PRO A 1059 11.83 -51.23 11.62
CA PRO A 1059 11.72 -51.72 12.98
C PRO A 1059 12.52 -53.02 13.14
N LYS A 1060 13.37 -53.09 14.18
CA LYS A 1060 14.04 -54.34 14.54
C LYS A 1060 12.96 -55.37 14.87
N ALA A 1061 12.98 -56.51 14.18
CA ALA A 1061 12.14 -57.64 14.55
C ALA A 1061 12.35 -57.94 16.04
N ALA A 1062 11.24 -58.01 16.80
CA ALA A 1062 11.31 -58.46 18.17
C ALA A 1062 11.90 -59.88 18.14
N LEU A 1063 13.10 -60.03 18.71
CA LEU A 1063 13.62 -61.35 19.04
C LEU A 1063 12.63 -61.94 20.04
N GLU A 1064 11.72 -62.80 19.58
CA GLU A 1064 11.06 -63.75 20.45
C GLU A 1064 12.18 -64.47 21.19
N ALA A 1065 12.25 -64.24 22.50
CA ALA A 1065 13.18 -64.93 23.38
C ALA A 1065 12.79 -66.41 23.38
N VAL A 1066 13.37 -67.18 22.45
CA VAL A 1066 13.47 -68.63 22.57
C VAL A 1066 14.52 -68.89 23.64
N HIS A 1067 14.08 -68.91 24.90
CA HIS A 1067 14.83 -69.57 25.97
C HIS A 1067 14.00 -70.73 26.52
N SER A 1068 14.53 -71.91 26.22
CA SER A 1068 14.34 -73.22 26.85
C SER A 1068 14.47 -73.21 28.35
#